data_AF-A0AA39HXE7-F1
#
_entry.id   AF-A0AA39HXE7-F1
#
_cell.length_a   1.000
_cell.length_b   1.000
_cell.length_c   1.000
_cell.angle_alpha   90.00
_cell.angle_beta   90.00
_cell.angle_gamma   90.00
#
_symmetry.space_group_name_H-M   'P 1'
#
loop_
_entity.id
_entity.type
_entity.pdbx_description
1 polymer ?
#
loop_
_entity_poly.entity_id
_entity_poly.type
_entity_poly.pdbx_seq_one_letter_code
_entity_poly.pdbx_strand_id
1 'polypeptide(L)'
;MPATLQVNPEDRADTALTVKDMRKKGQPWIIAVVALTILVLSAFLLFFVVREFKRSGDTKDVGSLTEDDWPEPNHGSLLARFKKAAVVADNGLCAEVGRNILLRGGNAVDAAIATLTCVGGINSHSCGIGGGFIMTLYDKATKKCHSLDARETAPLATNENSYKDDPKAAFTGYKSIAVPGEVHGMWTAFKLYGSGRVAFQDLIMPTVHLLNAGYPVTPLMAKSLQRLRAEILESPSLRAQFVNPSTGDVYLEGEVMKNPKLADTLKKLSTSGDPVKLFYKGEMADQIAAEISSNGGFLTKEDLENYKTVVSQKPLINDHFDDELVMCGPPPSSSFAVTQLLVSLMKRYYGTGSDANLIYSSDQFHHRFIEAQKFSFAKRTLLADPAFVKEAEELVANMTKKEYTNEIFKKITDHALADEEYGGHLAQPNDQGTTHVSVIDADGNAVSLTSSINNIFGSRQRSASLGIIYNDQMDDFSLPGVKNFFGFEPSPANFIRPGKRPMSSMSPMIIYNRHTGDVKMAIGAAGGSKIISAVAQTIVQTLFFNQTLKEAVDTPRLHNQFTPIHTLYEAGVPEPMLEALRARGQNLTLWKTVFSTVQAILRDTDGSLVANSDHRRPVHITSNVTKMNVDKSLDQLIAENKKKNKAGRGARKFNRRPKKQPGEGQAKFTNKQKPNRGGFANVTPRTDNRFVKVNIGNLSYTVKTELFAPYKPSKVNVHFDETGRSLHTADVVLHHRDAKRMVNDFRGIALDGRELKMLIVDDRAPVRVAPSIQQTLSALKKQVQQIAKRSPGAVVKKRGKKNVQKQKKKPDSEKKQQKSKDELDRELEEYMRKHKHPAITI
;
A
#
# COMPACT_ATOMS: atom_id res chain seq x y z
N MET A 1 22.27 -30.46 59.99
CA MET A 1 22.12 -31.85 60.49
C MET A 1 20.91 -32.49 59.83
N PRO A 2 20.96 -33.79 59.53
CA PRO A 2 20.79 -34.33 58.17
C PRO A 2 19.62 -35.34 58.07
N ALA A 3 19.32 -35.91 56.90
CA ALA A 3 19.73 -37.30 56.63
C ALA A 3 19.81 -37.63 55.14
N THR A 4 20.99 -38.06 54.75
CA THR A 4 21.38 -38.90 53.61
C THR A 4 20.68 -40.25 53.60
N LEU A 5 20.38 -40.78 52.42
CA LEU A 5 20.38 -42.22 52.15
C LEU A 5 20.90 -42.48 50.74
N GLN A 6 22.16 -42.90 50.67
CA GLN A 6 22.74 -43.63 49.54
C GLN A 6 22.16 -45.05 49.52
N VAL A 7 21.95 -45.61 48.33
CA VAL A 7 21.87 -47.07 48.16
C VAL A 7 22.88 -47.47 47.08
N ASN A 8 23.72 -48.41 47.46
CA ASN A 8 24.83 -49.01 46.71
C ASN A 8 24.30 -49.96 45.62
N PRO A 9 25.05 -50.16 44.52
CA PRO A 9 24.71 -51.11 43.47
C PRO A 9 25.42 -52.44 43.72
N GLU A 10 24.66 -53.49 44.02
CA GLU A 10 24.97 -54.91 43.76
C GLU A 10 23.93 -55.77 44.46
N ASP A 11 22.92 -56.22 43.70
CA ASP A 11 22.28 -57.54 43.85
C ASP A 11 21.07 -57.63 42.91
N ARG A 12 21.27 -58.26 41.75
CA ARG A 12 20.37 -59.26 41.14
C ARG A 12 20.87 -59.62 39.75
N ALA A 13 21.76 -60.61 39.73
CA ALA A 13 21.83 -61.53 38.62
C ALA A 13 20.57 -62.42 38.59
N ASP A 14 20.29 -62.92 37.40
CA ASP A 14 19.43 -64.07 37.07
C ASP A 14 17.91 -63.88 37.07
N THR A 15 17.37 -63.53 35.89
CA THR A 15 16.29 -64.31 35.23
C THR A 15 16.06 -63.83 33.80
N ALA A 16 17.00 -64.15 32.89
CA ALA A 16 16.74 -64.07 31.44
C ALA A 16 16.15 -65.41 30.97
N LEU A 17 14.82 -65.49 30.92
CA LEU A 17 14.09 -66.60 30.27
C LEU A 17 14.36 -66.54 28.76
N THR A 18 15.25 -67.41 28.28
CA THR A 18 15.51 -67.55 26.84
C THR A 18 14.47 -68.48 26.21
N VAL A 19 14.14 -68.21 24.94
CA VAL A 19 13.17 -68.97 24.10
C VAL A 19 13.45 -70.49 24.07
N LYS A 20 14.64 -70.93 24.48
CA LYS A 20 15.00 -72.34 24.65
C LYS A 20 14.21 -73.06 25.76
N ASP A 21 13.82 -72.36 26.82
CA ASP A 21 13.12 -72.97 27.98
C ASP A 21 11.63 -73.25 27.72
N MET A 22 11.02 -72.56 26.75
CA MET A 22 9.61 -72.77 26.39
C MET A 22 9.35 -74.02 25.55
N ARG A 23 10.39 -74.76 25.12
CA ARG A 23 10.23 -76.03 24.37
C ARG A 23 10.00 -77.26 25.25
N LYS A 24 10.21 -77.20 26.57
CA LYS A 24 10.17 -78.38 27.47
C LYS A 24 8.86 -78.59 28.24
N LYS A 25 7.85 -77.73 28.08
CA LYS A 25 6.50 -77.99 28.61
C LYS A 25 5.50 -77.81 27.47
N GLY A 26 4.91 -78.93 27.02
CA GLY A 26 4.05 -79.01 25.85
C GLY A 26 2.81 -78.11 25.94
N GLN A 27 2.94 -76.87 25.46
CA GLN A 27 1.83 -75.95 25.23
C GLN A 27 1.95 -75.32 23.84
N PRO A 28 1.61 -76.08 22.77
CA PRO A 28 1.67 -75.60 21.39
C PRO A 28 0.77 -74.38 21.13
N TRP A 29 -0.23 -74.13 21.99
CA TRP A 29 -1.12 -72.98 21.90
C TRP A 29 -0.41 -71.65 22.20
N ILE A 30 0.62 -71.62 23.06
CA ILE A 30 1.34 -70.36 23.38
C ILE A 30 2.15 -69.90 22.17
N ILE A 31 2.82 -70.83 21.48
CA ILE A 31 3.57 -70.52 20.26
C ILE A 31 2.61 -70.04 19.15
N ALA A 32 1.42 -70.65 19.04
CA ALA A 32 0.39 -70.22 18.11
C ALA A 32 -0.15 -68.82 18.42
N VAL A 33 -0.35 -68.47 19.70
CA VAL A 33 -0.81 -67.14 20.12
C VAL A 33 0.26 -66.08 19.86
N VAL A 34 1.54 -66.38 20.13
CA VAL A 34 2.67 -65.46 19.85
C VAL A 34 2.84 -65.28 18.34
N ALA A 35 2.75 -66.35 17.55
CA ALA A 35 2.81 -66.26 16.09
C ALA A 35 1.64 -65.43 15.53
N LEU A 36 0.43 -65.65 16.03
CA LEU A 36 -0.77 -64.90 15.62
C LEU A 36 -0.68 -63.42 15.99
N THR A 37 -0.18 -63.09 17.19
CA THR A 37 0.01 -61.69 17.62
C THR A 37 1.08 -60.99 16.79
N ILE A 38 2.19 -61.66 16.47
CA ILE A 38 3.20 -61.12 15.55
C ILE A 38 2.58 -60.90 14.16
N LEU A 39 1.79 -61.85 13.64
CA LEU A 39 1.12 -61.72 12.33
C LEU A 39 0.14 -60.55 12.31
N VAL A 40 -0.66 -60.38 13.36
CA VAL A 40 -1.60 -59.26 13.49
C VAL A 40 -0.85 -57.93 13.60
N LEU A 41 0.21 -57.85 14.41
CA LEU A 41 1.03 -56.63 14.52
C LEU A 41 1.74 -56.30 13.20
N SER A 42 2.23 -57.31 12.48
CA SER A 42 2.86 -57.16 11.16
C SER A 42 1.85 -56.66 10.12
N ALA A 43 0.64 -57.22 10.11
CA ALA A 43 -0.44 -56.79 9.23
C ALA A 43 -0.94 -55.38 9.59
N PHE A 44 -0.95 -55.01 10.87
CA PHE A 44 -1.29 -53.68 11.34
C PHE A 44 -0.22 -52.66 10.94
N LEU A 45 1.06 -53.02 11.08
CA LEU A 45 2.18 -52.19 10.63
C LEU A 45 2.16 -52.03 9.10
N LEU A 46 1.94 -53.12 8.35
CA LEU A 46 1.82 -53.10 6.90
C LEU A 46 0.61 -52.27 6.46
N PHE A 47 -0.52 -52.36 7.16
CA PHE A 47 -1.69 -51.52 6.91
C PHE A 47 -1.36 -50.04 7.14
N PHE A 48 -0.63 -49.68 8.20
CA PHE A 48 -0.19 -48.31 8.45
C PHE A 48 0.83 -47.82 7.41
N VAL A 49 1.79 -48.65 7.01
CA VAL A 49 2.78 -48.34 5.96
C VAL A 49 2.10 -48.17 4.61
N VAL A 50 1.20 -49.08 4.24
CA VAL A 50 0.40 -48.97 3.00
C VAL A 50 -0.53 -47.77 3.05
N ARG A 51 -1.13 -47.46 4.21
CA ARG A 51 -1.97 -46.27 4.39
C ARG A 51 -1.16 -44.98 4.26
N GLU A 52 0.04 -44.91 4.81
CA GLU A 52 0.96 -43.77 4.62
C GLU A 52 1.46 -43.68 3.18
N PHE A 53 1.78 -44.80 2.53
CA PHE A 53 2.12 -44.81 1.09
C PHE A 53 0.95 -44.35 0.22
N LYS A 54 -0.28 -44.76 0.55
CA LYS A 54 -1.50 -44.36 -0.17
C LYS A 54 -1.86 -42.90 0.09
N ARG A 55 -1.54 -42.39 1.29
CA ARG A 55 -1.68 -40.97 1.65
C ARG A 55 -0.61 -40.09 0.98
N SER A 56 0.59 -40.62 0.77
CA SER A 56 1.67 -39.98 0.01
C SER A 56 1.43 -39.97 -1.50
N GLY A 57 0.51 -40.82 -2.01
CA GLY A 57 0.16 -40.91 -3.43
C GLY A 57 -1.10 -40.16 -3.86
N ASP A 58 -1.79 -39.48 -2.93
CA ASP A 58 -3.05 -38.74 -3.18
C ASP A 58 -2.88 -37.22 -2.96
N THR A 59 -1.64 -36.71 -3.11
CA THR A 59 -1.44 -35.28 -3.31
C THR A 59 -2.03 -34.93 -4.67
N LYS A 60 -3.13 -34.16 -4.68
CA LYS A 60 -3.59 -33.53 -5.92
C LYS A 60 -2.42 -32.80 -6.55
N ASP A 61 -2.11 -33.18 -7.78
CA ASP A 61 -1.03 -32.60 -8.55
C ASP A 61 -1.22 -31.08 -8.65
N VAL A 62 -0.37 -30.30 -7.97
CA VAL A 62 -0.38 -28.84 -8.11
C VAL A 62 0.00 -28.40 -9.53
N GLY A 63 0.60 -29.29 -10.32
CA GLY A 63 0.88 -29.06 -11.74
C GLY A 63 -0.38 -28.81 -12.57
N SER A 64 -1.58 -29.13 -12.06
CA SER A 64 -2.85 -28.76 -12.70
C SER A 64 -3.32 -27.34 -12.36
N LEU A 65 -2.75 -26.68 -11.34
CA LEU A 65 -3.11 -25.30 -11.02
C LEU A 65 -2.63 -24.36 -12.12
N THR A 66 -3.50 -23.45 -12.48
CA THR A 66 -3.26 -22.42 -13.49
C THR A 66 -3.42 -21.04 -12.86
N GLU A 67 -3.09 -19.99 -13.62
CA GLU A 67 -3.34 -18.61 -13.20
C GLU A 67 -4.81 -18.37 -12.80
N ASP A 68 -5.77 -18.99 -13.50
CA ASP A 68 -7.21 -18.85 -13.26
C ASP A 68 -7.67 -19.38 -11.88
N ASP A 69 -6.89 -20.25 -11.25
CA ASP A 69 -7.17 -20.74 -9.90
C ASP A 69 -6.80 -19.73 -8.81
N TRP A 70 -5.99 -18.73 -9.15
CA TRP A 70 -5.56 -17.66 -8.25
C TRP A 70 -6.45 -16.42 -8.41
N PRO A 71 -6.53 -15.55 -7.39
CA PRO A 71 -7.30 -14.32 -7.50
C PRO A 71 -6.69 -13.38 -8.54
N GLU A 72 -7.53 -12.94 -9.47
CA GLU A 72 -7.21 -11.87 -10.41
C GLU A 72 -6.65 -10.62 -9.71
N PRO A 73 -5.69 -9.91 -10.33
CA PRO A 73 -5.14 -8.67 -9.78
C PRO A 73 -6.25 -7.66 -9.43
N ASN A 74 -6.27 -7.24 -8.17
CA ASN A 74 -7.38 -6.49 -7.60
C ASN A 74 -7.60 -5.12 -8.27
N HIS A 75 -8.81 -4.81 -8.73
CA HIS A 75 -9.10 -3.51 -9.37
C HIS A 75 -8.80 -2.27 -8.50
N GLY A 76 -8.77 -2.41 -7.17
CA GLY A 76 -8.42 -1.34 -6.23
C GLY A 76 -6.92 -1.02 -6.13
N SER A 77 -6.06 -1.87 -6.69
CA SER A 77 -4.61 -1.63 -6.78
C SER A 77 -4.33 -0.83 -8.04
N LEU A 78 -3.99 0.44 -7.85
CA LEU A 78 -3.87 1.40 -8.93
C LEU A 78 -2.49 1.30 -9.58
N LEU A 79 -2.47 0.74 -10.79
CA LEU A 79 -1.33 0.78 -11.68
C LEU A 79 -1.41 2.02 -12.56
N ALA A 80 -0.34 2.80 -12.66
CA ALA A 80 -0.21 3.65 -13.85
C ALA A 80 1.22 3.85 -14.33
N ARG A 81 1.27 4.40 -15.55
CA ARG A 81 2.46 4.54 -16.37
C ARG A 81 2.78 6.01 -16.58
N PHE A 82 4.06 6.34 -16.45
CA PHE A 82 4.61 7.69 -16.55
C PHE A 82 5.86 7.68 -17.41
N LYS A 83 6.18 8.81 -18.03
CA LYS A 83 7.38 8.92 -18.89
C LYS A 83 8.62 9.40 -18.17
N LYS A 84 8.49 10.29 -17.18
CA LYS A 84 9.64 10.99 -16.58
C LYS A 84 9.77 10.82 -15.08
N ALA A 85 8.67 10.93 -14.34
CA ALA A 85 8.70 10.90 -12.88
C ALA A 85 7.44 10.25 -12.31
N ALA A 86 7.55 9.69 -11.11
CA ALA A 86 6.45 9.06 -10.40
C ALA A 86 6.62 9.23 -8.87
N VAL A 87 5.50 9.37 -8.17
CA VAL A 87 5.40 9.37 -6.71
C VAL A 87 4.35 8.36 -6.33
N VAL A 88 4.69 7.47 -5.40
CA VAL A 88 3.82 6.39 -4.92
C VAL A 88 3.85 6.39 -3.41
N ALA A 89 2.66 6.38 -2.80
CA ALA A 89 2.47 6.40 -1.36
C ALA A 89 1.15 5.71 -1.01
N ASP A 90 0.99 5.33 0.25
CA ASP A 90 -0.24 4.72 0.78
C ASP A 90 -1.45 5.68 0.89
N ASN A 91 -1.29 6.93 0.47
CA ASN A 91 -2.38 7.90 0.37
C ASN A 91 -2.26 8.76 -0.90
N GLY A 92 -3.29 8.70 -1.73
CA GLY A 92 -3.35 9.39 -3.02
C GLY A 92 -3.23 10.91 -2.90
N LEU A 93 -3.90 11.55 -1.93
CA LEU A 93 -3.79 13.00 -1.70
C LEU A 93 -2.35 13.42 -1.42
N CYS A 94 -1.60 12.57 -0.72
CA CYS A 94 -0.22 12.86 -0.38
C CYS A 94 0.74 12.59 -1.55
N ALA A 95 0.49 11.57 -2.36
CA ALA A 95 1.21 11.39 -3.63
C ALA A 95 1.03 12.62 -4.55
N GLU A 96 -0.16 13.25 -4.54
CA GLU A 96 -0.39 14.50 -5.27
C GLU A 96 0.44 15.67 -4.75
N VAL A 97 0.60 15.78 -3.42
CA VAL A 97 1.45 16.80 -2.79
C VAL A 97 2.89 16.65 -3.29
N GLY A 98 3.46 15.43 -3.25
CA GLY A 98 4.79 15.15 -3.77
C GLY A 98 4.93 15.44 -5.27
N ARG A 99 3.98 15.00 -6.09
CA ARG A 99 3.93 15.30 -7.52
C ARG A 99 3.97 16.79 -7.78
N ASN A 100 3.19 17.58 -7.04
CA ASN A 100 3.14 19.03 -7.21
C ASN A 100 4.48 19.69 -6.86
N ILE A 101 5.27 19.11 -5.95
CA ILE A 101 6.65 19.55 -5.68
C ILE A 101 7.57 19.26 -6.86
N LEU A 102 7.48 18.06 -7.47
CA LEU A 102 8.23 17.75 -8.70
C LEU A 102 7.90 18.72 -9.83
N LEU A 103 6.61 19.05 -10.02
CA LEU A 103 6.17 20.02 -11.04
C LEU A 103 6.69 21.45 -10.80
N ARG A 104 7.07 21.77 -9.57
CA ARG A 104 7.68 23.06 -9.21
C ARG A 104 9.21 23.05 -9.32
N GLY A 105 9.80 21.97 -9.84
CA GLY A 105 11.24 21.81 -9.98
C GLY A 105 11.93 21.18 -8.76
N GLY A 106 11.18 20.67 -7.79
CA GLY A 106 11.76 19.84 -6.72
C GLY A 106 12.31 18.52 -7.27
N ASN A 107 13.26 17.92 -6.55
CA ASN A 107 13.79 16.59 -6.88
C ASN A 107 13.08 15.49 -6.08
N ALA A 108 13.54 14.24 -6.22
CA ALA A 108 12.97 13.09 -5.53
C ALA A 108 12.93 13.25 -3.99
N VAL A 109 13.92 13.92 -3.40
CA VAL A 109 14.02 14.18 -1.96
C VAL A 109 12.97 15.18 -1.51
N ASP A 110 12.86 16.31 -2.22
CA ASP A 110 11.87 17.34 -1.91
C ASP A 110 10.45 16.75 -1.96
N ALA A 111 10.16 15.97 -3.00
CA ALA A 111 8.88 15.31 -3.18
C ALA A 111 8.61 14.23 -2.11
N ALA A 112 9.62 13.45 -1.73
CA ALA A 112 9.50 12.46 -0.66
C ALA A 112 9.19 13.11 0.69
N ILE A 113 9.87 14.20 1.04
CA ILE A 113 9.62 14.96 2.30
C ILE A 113 8.19 15.51 2.32
N ALA A 114 7.75 16.13 1.22
CA ALA A 114 6.40 16.70 1.13
C ALA A 114 5.31 15.62 1.21
N THR A 115 5.54 14.50 0.52
CA THR A 115 4.64 13.33 0.56
C THR A 115 4.57 12.75 1.97
N LEU A 116 5.73 12.47 2.58
CA LEU A 116 5.81 11.91 3.93
C LEU A 116 5.14 12.81 4.96
N THR A 117 5.40 14.12 4.91
CA THR A 117 4.78 15.10 5.82
C THR A 117 3.25 15.04 5.70
N CYS A 118 2.71 14.95 4.48
CA CYS A 118 1.27 14.79 4.26
C CYS A 118 0.77 13.47 4.85
N VAL A 119 1.45 12.35 4.56
CA VAL A 119 1.03 11.02 5.06
C VAL A 119 1.04 11.00 6.59
N GLY A 120 2.10 11.50 7.25
CA GLY A 120 2.15 11.61 8.70
C GLY A 120 1.08 12.53 9.30
N GLY A 121 0.62 13.53 8.54
CA GLY A 121 -0.48 14.40 8.93
C GLY A 121 -1.84 13.72 8.91
N ILE A 122 -2.16 12.94 7.85
CA ILE A 122 -3.51 12.41 7.62
C ILE A 122 -3.67 10.92 7.93
N ASN A 123 -2.58 10.15 7.84
CA ASN A 123 -2.47 8.75 8.27
C ASN A 123 -1.74 8.67 9.63
N SER A 124 -2.08 9.57 10.56
CA SER A 124 -1.43 9.71 11.88
C SER A 124 -1.53 8.48 12.78
N HIS A 125 -2.32 7.47 12.39
CA HIS A 125 -2.35 6.17 13.06
C HIS A 125 -1.14 5.29 12.73
N SER A 126 -0.34 5.63 11.71
CA SER A 126 0.79 4.83 11.23
C SER A 126 2.14 5.55 11.26
N CYS A 127 2.20 6.88 11.14
CA CYS A 127 3.47 7.60 11.09
C CYS A 127 3.29 9.09 11.43
N GLY A 128 4.40 9.83 11.51
CA GLY A 128 4.42 11.29 11.64
C GLY A 128 5.61 11.79 12.47
N ILE A 129 5.65 13.11 12.68
CA ILE A 129 6.80 13.81 13.29
C ILE A 129 7.13 13.40 14.75
N GLY A 130 6.27 12.62 15.39
CA GLY A 130 6.51 12.01 16.69
C GLY A 130 7.19 10.63 16.62
N GLY A 131 7.57 10.15 15.43
CA GLY A 131 8.30 8.91 15.20
C GLY A 131 9.57 9.12 14.39
N GLY A 132 9.89 8.18 13.51
CA GLY A 132 11.13 8.13 12.75
C GLY A 132 10.99 7.44 11.39
N PHE A 133 12.04 7.55 10.57
CA PHE A 133 12.06 6.91 9.25
C PHE A 133 13.45 6.39 8.89
N ILE A 134 13.46 5.48 7.92
CA ILE A 134 14.67 5.05 7.22
C ILE A 134 14.50 5.33 5.73
N MET A 135 15.53 5.89 5.10
CA MET A 135 15.52 6.31 3.70
C MET A 135 16.71 5.71 2.94
N THR A 136 16.44 5.22 1.73
CA THR A 136 17.45 4.94 0.69
C THR A 136 17.30 5.97 -0.41
N LEU A 137 18.42 6.54 -0.85
CA LEU A 137 18.49 7.55 -1.89
C LEU A 137 19.46 7.10 -2.98
N TYR A 138 19.11 7.34 -4.23
CA TYR A 138 19.99 7.16 -5.37
C TYR A 138 20.13 8.47 -6.13
N ASP A 139 21.38 8.95 -6.21
CA ASP A 139 21.75 10.07 -7.05
C ASP A 139 22.20 9.55 -8.42
N LYS A 140 21.40 9.86 -9.44
CA LYS A 140 21.65 9.41 -10.81
C LYS A 140 22.87 10.06 -11.43
N ALA A 141 23.15 11.31 -11.10
CA ALA A 141 24.27 12.05 -11.68
C ALA A 141 25.61 11.46 -11.22
N THR A 142 25.71 11.09 -9.95
CA THR A 142 26.92 10.47 -9.39
C THR A 142 26.90 8.94 -9.41
N LYS A 143 25.76 8.32 -9.74
CA LYS A 143 25.49 6.88 -9.66
C LYS A 143 25.76 6.30 -8.28
N LYS A 144 25.46 7.06 -7.22
CA LYS A 144 25.72 6.65 -5.83
C LYS A 144 24.42 6.43 -5.07
N CYS A 145 24.41 5.37 -4.27
CA CYS A 145 23.40 5.18 -3.24
C CYS A 145 23.85 5.80 -1.92
N HIS A 146 22.89 6.34 -1.19
CA HIS A 146 23.04 6.88 0.15
C HIS A 146 21.90 6.33 1.03
N SER A 147 22.10 6.32 2.35
CA SER A 147 20.99 6.04 3.27
C SER A 147 20.98 6.99 4.45
N LEU A 148 19.78 7.26 4.96
CA LEU A 148 19.57 8.01 6.20
C LEU A 148 18.77 7.14 7.16
N ASP A 149 19.30 6.99 8.37
CA ASP A 149 18.62 6.37 9.50
C ASP A 149 18.22 7.49 10.48
N ALA A 150 16.95 7.89 10.38
CA ALA A 150 16.26 8.77 11.30
C ALA A 150 15.34 7.97 12.24
N ARG A 151 15.73 6.74 12.58
CA ARG A 151 15.08 5.92 13.61
C ARG A 151 15.24 6.60 14.96
N GLU A 152 14.25 6.38 15.80
CA GLU A 152 14.22 6.83 17.18
C GLU A 152 15.32 6.18 18.01
N THR A 153 15.78 6.86 19.05
CA THR A 153 16.78 6.34 19.99
C THR A 153 16.19 6.18 21.38
N ALA A 154 16.63 5.15 22.10
CA ALA A 154 16.28 4.96 23.50
C ALA A 154 16.70 6.18 24.34
N PRO A 155 15.84 6.72 25.22
CA PRO A 155 16.21 7.78 26.15
C PRO A 155 17.40 7.36 27.01
N LEU A 156 18.26 8.30 27.38
CA LEU A 156 19.49 8.08 28.13
C LEU A 156 19.23 7.47 29.51
N ALA A 157 18.06 7.74 30.09
CA ALA A 157 17.61 7.17 31.37
C ALA A 157 17.19 5.69 31.28
N THR A 158 17.13 5.09 30.09
CA THR A 158 16.68 3.70 29.90
C THR A 158 17.83 2.71 29.74
N ASN A 159 17.62 1.49 30.21
CA ASN A 159 18.54 0.35 30.06
C ASN A 159 17.74 -0.95 29.94
N GLU A 160 18.42 -2.07 29.77
CA GLU A 160 17.80 -3.39 29.59
C GLU A 160 16.81 -3.78 30.69
N ASN A 161 16.95 -3.22 31.90
CA ASN A 161 16.09 -3.51 33.04
C ASN A 161 14.95 -2.49 33.25
N SER A 162 14.82 -1.47 32.38
CA SER A 162 13.84 -0.39 32.54
C SER A 162 12.38 -0.84 32.59
N TYR A 163 12.08 -2.01 32.02
CA TYR A 163 10.72 -2.57 31.99
C TYR A 163 10.61 -3.92 32.70
N LYS A 164 11.58 -4.29 33.54
CA LYS A 164 11.57 -5.59 34.24
C LYS A 164 10.31 -5.79 35.10
N ASP A 165 9.84 -4.71 35.74
CA ASP A 165 8.72 -4.75 36.68
C ASP A 165 7.36 -4.62 35.96
N ASP A 166 7.35 -4.00 34.78
CA ASP A 166 6.18 -3.85 33.93
C ASP A 166 6.56 -3.85 32.44
N PRO A 167 6.66 -5.03 31.81
CA PRO A 167 6.97 -5.14 30.38
C PRO A 167 5.97 -4.42 29.49
N LYS A 168 4.70 -4.29 29.92
CA LYS A 168 3.64 -3.64 29.11
C LYS A 168 3.88 -2.14 28.93
N ALA A 169 4.63 -1.51 29.83
CA ALA A 169 4.98 -0.10 29.72
C ALA A 169 5.93 0.22 28.55
N ALA A 170 6.54 -0.79 27.91
CA ALA A 170 7.30 -0.61 26.67
C ALA A 170 6.39 -0.41 25.43
N PHE A 171 5.13 -0.85 25.50
CA PHE A 171 4.19 -0.87 24.36
C PHE A 171 3.24 0.34 24.32
N THR A 172 2.93 0.93 25.47
CA THR A 172 1.90 1.97 25.56
C THR A 172 2.19 2.97 26.67
N GLY A 173 1.69 4.20 26.52
CA GLY A 173 1.87 5.27 27.49
C GLY A 173 3.23 5.99 27.38
N TYR A 174 3.45 6.98 28.24
CA TYR A 174 4.62 7.87 28.13
C TYR A 174 5.98 7.18 28.30
N LYS A 175 6.02 6.03 28.97
CA LYS A 175 7.24 5.22 29.13
C LYS A 175 7.64 4.48 27.85
N SER A 176 6.72 4.29 26.90
CA SER A 176 7.02 3.63 25.62
C SER A 176 7.69 4.55 24.59
N ILE A 177 7.72 5.85 24.86
CA ILE A 177 8.18 6.87 23.91
C ILE A 177 9.71 6.88 23.84
N ALA A 178 10.25 6.64 22.64
CA ALA A 178 11.64 6.90 22.30
C ALA A 178 11.79 8.28 21.64
N VAL A 179 13.03 8.74 21.47
CA VAL A 179 13.32 10.09 20.97
C VAL A 179 12.91 10.23 19.49
N PRO A 180 11.94 11.09 19.14
CA PRO A 180 11.46 11.22 17.75
C PRO A 180 12.54 11.72 16.78
N GLY A 181 12.68 11.06 15.63
CA GLY A 181 13.74 11.33 14.66
C GLY A 181 13.30 12.01 13.36
N GLU A 182 12.02 11.98 13.03
CA GLU A 182 11.52 12.33 11.69
C GLU A 182 11.82 13.79 11.28
N VAL A 183 11.70 14.77 12.20
CA VAL A 183 12.00 16.18 11.90
C VAL A 183 13.48 16.39 11.58
N HIS A 184 14.37 15.81 12.39
CA HIS A 184 15.82 15.89 12.14
C HIS A 184 16.18 15.22 10.82
N GLY A 185 15.58 14.06 10.54
CA GLY A 185 15.78 13.32 9.30
C GLY A 185 15.37 14.11 8.06
N MET A 186 14.15 14.67 8.05
CA MET A 186 13.63 15.45 6.93
C MET A 186 14.50 16.69 6.66
N TRP A 187 14.90 17.40 7.71
CA TRP A 187 15.78 18.56 7.56
C TRP A 187 17.17 18.17 7.06
N THR A 188 17.74 17.08 7.58
CA THR A 188 19.04 16.55 7.12
C THR A 188 18.99 16.17 5.64
N ALA A 189 17.95 15.45 5.22
CA ALA A 189 17.73 15.07 3.83
C ALA A 189 17.60 16.29 2.93
N PHE A 190 16.78 17.28 3.33
CA PHE A 190 16.60 18.52 2.58
C PHE A 190 17.91 19.31 2.44
N LYS A 191 18.70 19.41 3.51
CA LYS A 191 19.95 20.18 3.51
C LYS A 191 21.06 19.54 2.69
N LEU A 192 21.15 18.21 2.68
CA LEU A 192 22.19 17.49 1.97
C LEU A 192 21.81 17.18 0.52
N TYR A 193 20.54 16.86 0.26
CA TYR A 193 20.10 16.28 -1.00
C TYR A 193 18.86 16.95 -1.60
N GLY A 194 18.32 18.01 -0.99
CA GLY A 194 17.23 18.79 -1.58
C GLY A 194 17.66 19.51 -2.86
N SER A 195 16.72 19.83 -3.75
CA SER A 195 17.06 20.39 -5.06
C SER A 195 17.67 21.80 -5.03
N GLY A 196 17.50 22.52 -3.92
CA GLY A 196 17.77 23.96 -3.84
C GLY A 196 16.81 24.85 -4.65
N ARG A 197 15.85 24.25 -5.37
CA ARG A 197 14.86 24.94 -6.22
C ARG A 197 13.54 25.21 -5.49
N VAL A 198 13.29 24.48 -4.40
CA VAL A 198 12.08 24.58 -3.58
C VAL A 198 12.49 24.83 -2.13
N ALA A 199 11.84 25.77 -1.45
CA ALA A 199 12.13 26.06 -0.04
C ALA A 199 11.54 24.97 0.87
N PHE A 200 12.16 24.70 2.02
CA PHE A 200 11.63 23.71 2.99
C PHE A 200 10.18 24.02 3.40
N GLN A 201 9.86 25.30 3.55
CA GLN A 201 8.49 25.76 3.82
C GLN A 201 7.48 25.24 2.78
N ASP A 202 7.86 25.28 1.51
CA ASP A 202 7.00 24.88 0.39
C ASP A 202 6.69 23.39 0.37
N LEU A 203 7.51 22.57 1.04
CA LEU A 203 7.31 21.13 1.17
C LEU A 203 6.23 20.79 2.21
N ILE A 204 6.11 21.60 3.27
CA ILE A 204 5.25 21.34 4.43
C ILE A 204 3.92 22.10 4.36
N MET A 205 3.91 23.32 3.82
CA MET A 205 2.71 24.17 3.77
C MET A 205 1.50 23.55 3.06
N PRO A 206 1.63 22.72 2.01
CA PRO A 206 0.49 22.00 1.44
C PRO A 206 -0.26 21.15 2.49
N THR A 207 0.49 20.43 3.34
CA THR A 207 -0.07 19.65 4.45
C THR A 207 -0.74 20.54 5.49
N VAL A 208 -0.12 21.67 5.85
CA VAL A 208 -0.72 22.66 6.77
C VAL A 208 -2.09 23.13 6.27
N HIS A 209 -2.22 23.41 4.96
CA HIS A 209 -3.51 23.79 4.39
C HIS A 209 -4.52 22.65 4.43
N LEU A 210 -4.10 21.42 4.11
CA LEU A 210 -4.96 20.23 4.13
C LEU A 210 -5.50 19.95 5.55
N LEU A 211 -4.66 20.00 6.57
CA LEU A 211 -5.06 19.75 7.96
C LEU A 211 -6.04 20.79 8.51
N ASN A 212 -5.97 22.04 8.01
CA ASN A 212 -6.90 23.11 8.37
C ASN A 212 -8.22 23.05 7.60
N ALA A 213 -8.15 22.76 6.29
CA ALA A 213 -9.32 22.63 5.43
C ALA A 213 -10.15 21.39 5.78
N GLY A 214 -9.47 20.32 6.18
CA GLY A 214 -10.03 19.01 6.47
C GLY A 214 -9.83 18.02 5.33
N TYR A 215 -9.83 16.74 5.67
CA TYR A 215 -9.62 15.63 4.75
C TYR A 215 -10.56 14.47 5.11
N PRO A 216 -10.96 13.64 4.13
CA PRO A 216 -11.82 12.49 4.40
C PRO A 216 -11.03 11.41 5.16
N VAL A 217 -11.67 10.82 6.16
CA VAL A 217 -11.14 9.67 6.91
C VAL A 217 -11.11 8.44 6.00
N THR A 218 -9.93 7.83 5.85
CA THR A 218 -9.74 6.63 5.02
C THR A 218 -10.31 5.38 5.71
N PRO A 219 -10.61 4.30 4.96
CA PRO A 219 -11.11 3.05 5.55
C PRO A 219 -10.20 2.49 6.64
N LEU A 220 -8.88 2.52 6.43
CA LEU A 220 -7.93 2.03 7.42
C LEU A 220 -7.87 2.93 8.66
N MET A 221 -7.94 4.26 8.50
CA MET A 221 -8.04 5.17 9.63
C MET A 221 -9.32 4.92 10.42
N ALA A 222 -10.49 4.85 9.76
CA ALA A 222 -11.76 4.55 10.43
C ALA A 222 -11.75 3.23 11.19
N LYS A 223 -11.18 2.17 10.58
CA LYS A 223 -11.01 0.87 11.26
C LYS A 223 -10.07 0.98 12.48
N SER A 224 -9.00 1.75 12.37
CA SER A 224 -8.06 1.99 13.47
C SER A 224 -8.70 2.77 14.62
N LEU A 225 -9.48 3.80 14.30
CA LEU A 225 -10.27 4.58 15.24
C LEU A 225 -11.30 3.71 15.96
N GLN A 226 -12.06 2.91 15.21
CA GLN A 226 -13.06 2.01 15.79
C GLN A 226 -12.41 0.96 16.72
N ARG A 227 -11.24 0.43 16.33
CA ARG A 227 -10.51 -0.55 17.14
C ARG A 227 -10.05 0.02 18.47
N LEU A 228 -9.70 1.31 18.52
CA LEU A 228 -9.23 1.99 19.73
C LEU A 228 -10.26 2.98 20.31
N ARG A 229 -11.54 2.80 19.95
CA ARG A 229 -12.62 3.72 20.31
C ARG A 229 -12.69 4.00 21.81
N ALA A 230 -12.65 2.95 22.64
CA ALA A 230 -12.75 3.11 24.09
C ALA A 230 -11.61 3.99 24.64
N GLU A 231 -10.38 3.69 24.26
CA GLU A 231 -9.18 4.42 24.70
C GLU A 231 -9.17 5.87 24.20
N ILE A 232 -9.64 6.09 22.97
CA ILE A 232 -9.78 7.45 22.40
C ILE A 232 -10.80 8.27 23.19
N LEU A 233 -11.93 7.67 23.59
CA LEU A 233 -12.97 8.38 24.34
C LEU A 233 -12.55 8.73 25.77
N GLU A 234 -11.71 7.89 26.38
CA GLU A 234 -11.15 8.08 27.72
C GLU A 234 -10.01 9.10 27.76
N SER A 235 -9.20 9.19 26.70
CA SER A 235 -8.08 10.14 26.62
C SER A 235 -8.54 11.54 26.14
N PRO A 236 -8.41 12.60 26.96
CA PRO A 236 -8.84 13.95 26.56
C PRO A 236 -8.14 14.47 25.29
N SER A 237 -6.85 14.18 25.11
CA SER A 237 -6.06 14.69 23.99
C SER A 237 -6.30 13.93 22.69
N LEU A 238 -6.58 12.62 22.75
CA LEU A 238 -7.03 11.82 21.61
C LEU A 238 -8.45 12.18 21.24
N ARG A 239 -9.36 12.27 22.22
CA ARG A 239 -10.75 12.67 22.01
C ARG A 239 -10.87 13.98 21.26
N ALA A 240 -10.07 14.98 21.64
CA ALA A 240 -10.06 16.30 21.00
C ALA A 240 -9.72 16.27 19.50
N GLN A 241 -9.06 15.21 19.02
CA GLN A 241 -8.67 15.07 17.61
C GLN A 241 -9.56 14.08 16.86
N PHE A 242 -9.92 12.97 17.50
CA PHE A 242 -10.42 11.79 16.82
C PHE A 242 -11.91 11.51 17.05
N VAL A 243 -12.58 12.32 17.88
CA VAL A 243 -14.04 12.30 18.02
C VAL A 243 -14.65 13.35 17.12
N ASN A 244 -15.65 12.94 16.36
CA ASN A 244 -16.51 13.82 15.60
C ASN A 244 -17.41 14.58 16.58
N PRO A 245 -17.28 15.92 16.68
CA PRO A 245 -18.03 16.70 17.66
C PRO A 245 -19.54 16.69 17.39
N SER A 246 -19.98 16.37 16.18
CA SER A 246 -21.40 16.29 15.82
C SER A 246 -22.06 14.99 16.29
N THR A 247 -21.30 13.89 16.38
CA THR A 247 -21.84 12.58 16.80
C THR A 247 -21.47 12.23 18.24
N GLY A 248 -20.41 12.82 18.77
CA GLY A 248 -19.83 12.44 20.07
C GLY A 248 -19.08 11.11 20.03
N ASP A 249 -18.86 10.55 18.83
CA ASP A 249 -18.16 9.28 18.62
C ASP A 249 -16.96 9.45 17.67
N VAL A 250 -16.09 8.45 17.59
CA VAL A 250 -14.94 8.45 16.68
C VAL A 250 -15.36 8.63 15.22
N TYR A 251 -14.54 9.32 14.43
CA TYR A 251 -14.86 9.55 13.02
C TYR A 251 -15.03 8.25 12.24
N LEU A 252 -16.04 8.23 11.38
CA LEU A 252 -16.30 7.15 10.44
C LEU A 252 -15.62 7.40 9.08
N GLU A 253 -15.53 6.34 8.28
CA GLU A 253 -15.01 6.44 6.91
C GLU A 253 -15.76 7.51 6.10
N GLY A 254 -15.00 8.32 5.36
CA GLY A 254 -15.52 9.38 4.50
C GLY A 254 -15.89 10.67 5.22
N GLU A 255 -16.02 10.66 6.55
CA GLU A 255 -16.21 11.89 7.33
C GLU A 255 -14.99 12.82 7.22
N VAL A 256 -15.22 14.13 7.34
CA VAL A 256 -14.16 15.13 7.20
C VAL A 256 -13.55 15.44 8.56
N MET A 257 -12.29 15.02 8.75
CA MET A 257 -11.51 15.30 9.94
C MET A 257 -10.54 16.47 9.69
N LYS A 258 -10.32 17.29 10.72
CA LYS A 258 -9.34 18.40 10.73
C LYS A 258 -8.33 18.18 11.85
N ASN A 259 -7.13 18.74 11.71
CA ASN A 259 -6.11 18.74 12.76
C ASN A 259 -5.39 20.09 12.81
N PRO A 260 -6.07 21.18 13.23
CA PRO A 260 -5.50 22.52 13.24
C PRO A 260 -4.30 22.63 14.20
N LYS A 261 -4.30 21.84 15.28
CA LYS A 261 -3.21 21.85 16.26
C LYS A 261 -1.89 21.35 15.65
N LEU A 262 -1.91 20.21 14.95
CA LEU A 262 -0.73 19.75 14.22
C LEU A 262 -0.39 20.69 13.05
N ALA A 263 -1.38 21.29 12.40
CA ALA A 263 -1.15 22.26 11.34
C ALA A 263 -0.36 23.49 11.84
N ASP A 264 -0.67 24.00 13.03
CA ASP A 264 0.07 25.09 13.65
C ASP A 264 1.52 24.70 13.97
N THR A 265 1.73 23.49 14.51
CA THR A 265 3.07 22.93 14.78
C THR A 265 3.90 22.81 13.49
N LEU A 266 3.32 22.21 12.45
CA LEU A 266 3.97 22.07 11.14
C LEU A 266 4.25 23.44 10.50
N LYS A 267 3.34 24.40 10.64
CA LYS A 267 3.55 25.78 10.16
C LYS A 267 4.75 26.42 10.85
N LYS A 268 4.84 26.33 12.18
CA LYS A 268 6.00 26.85 12.95
C LYS A 268 7.31 26.20 12.49
N LEU A 269 7.34 24.87 12.35
CA LEU A 269 8.52 24.16 11.84
C LEU A 269 8.90 24.63 10.43
N SER A 270 7.92 24.70 9.53
CA SER A 270 8.14 25.06 8.13
C SER A 270 8.64 26.48 7.91
N THR A 271 8.29 27.41 8.80
CA THR A 271 8.64 28.83 8.72
C THR A 271 9.86 29.19 9.58
N SER A 272 10.38 28.24 10.36
CA SER A 272 11.62 28.40 11.10
C SER A 272 12.81 28.42 10.15
N GLY A 273 13.77 29.32 10.38
CA GLY A 273 15.07 29.25 9.72
C GLY A 273 15.89 28.02 10.12
N ASP A 274 15.56 27.42 11.26
CA ASP A 274 16.18 26.19 11.77
C ASP A 274 15.11 25.33 12.49
N PRO A 275 14.41 24.44 11.77
CA PRO A 275 13.40 23.56 12.36
C PRO A 275 13.99 22.57 13.37
N VAL A 276 15.25 22.16 13.19
CA VAL A 276 15.93 21.25 14.14
C VAL A 276 16.17 21.95 15.46
N LYS A 277 16.70 23.18 15.44
CA LYS A 277 16.85 23.96 16.69
C LYS A 277 15.50 24.16 17.37
N LEU A 278 14.45 24.50 16.63
CA LEU A 278 13.12 24.71 17.21
C LEU A 278 12.57 23.43 17.89
N PHE A 279 12.68 22.28 17.22
CA PHE A 279 12.11 21.01 17.71
C PHE A 279 12.94 20.34 18.81
N TYR A 280 14.27 20.34 18.68
CA TYR A 280 15.18 19.54 19.51
C TYR A 280 15.91 20.33 20.61
N LYS A 281 15.96 21.67 20.51
CA LYS A 281 16.69 22.51 21.48
C LYS A 281 15.90 23.72 22.00
N GLY A 282 14.80 24.06 21.33
CA GLY A 282 14.00 25.26 21.56
C GLY A 282 12.70 24.99 22.31
N GLU A 283 11.71 25.88 22.11
CA GLU A 283 10.44 25.84 22.85
C GLU A 283 9.68 24.51 22.71
N MET A 284 9.77 23.83 21.55
CA MET A 284 9.10 22.55 21.37
C MET A 284 9.80 21.44 22.15
N ALA A 285 11.14 21.50 22.27
CA ALA A 285 11.89 20.54 23.07
C ALA A 285 11.53 20.65 24.56
N ASP A 286 11.41 21.88 25.07
CA ASP A 286 10.95 22.16 26.43
C ASP A 286 9.54 21.60 26.67
N GLN A 287 8.62 21.81 25.72
CA GLN A 287 7.25 21.32 25.81
C GLN A 287 7.16 19.79 25.77
N ILE A 288 7.87 19.15 24.85
CA ILE A 288 7.89 17.68 24.70
C ILE A 288 8.48 17.04 25.96
N ALA A 289 9.64 17.50 26.42
CA ALA A 289 10.31 16.94 27.59
C ALA A 289 9.48 17.14 28.86
N ALA A 290 8.91 18.34 29.07
CA ALA A 290 8.07 18.61 30.24
C ALA A 290 6.80 17.76 30.24
N GLU A 291 6.11 17.64 29.10
CA GLU A 291 4.90 16.84 28.96
C GLU A 291 5.18 15.36 29.25
N ILE A 292 6.21 14.78 28.62
CA ILE A 292 6.56 13.36 28.80
C ILE A 292 7.02 13.09 30.24
N SER A 293 7.90 13.93 30.79
CA SER A 293 8.42 13.76 32.15
C SER A 293 7.33 13.90 33.22
N SER A 294 6.43 14.89 33.09
CA SER A 294 5.33 15.08 34.05
C SER A 294 4.34 13.92 34.11
N ASN A 295 4.31 13.08 33.06
CA ASN A 295 3.49 11.88 32.98
C ASN A 295 4.30 10.58 33.21
N GLY A 296 5.51 10.70 33.77
CA GLY A 296 6.35 9.57 34.18
C GLY A 296 7.08 8.84 33.04
N GLY A 297 7.22 9.47 31.87
CA GLY A 297 8.06 8.97 30.78
C GLY A 297 9.55 9.25 30.98
N PHE A 298 10.39 8.58 30.19
CA PHE A 298 11.86 8.63 30.34
C PHE A 298 12.55 9.73 29.52
N LEU A 299 11.89 10.26 28.48
CA LEU A 299 12.48 11.22 27.57
C LEU A 299 12.66 12.59 28.23
N THR A 300 13.88 13.09 28.15
CA THR A 300 14.33 14.39 28.67
C THR A 300 14.68 15.36 27.53
N LYS A 301 14.90 16.63 27.88
CA LYS A 301 15.37 17.62 26.90
C LYS A 301 16.76 17.26 26.36
N GLU A 302 17.65 16.74 27.21
CA GLU A 302 18.99 16.31 26.81
C GLU A 302 18.94 15.21 25.75
N ASP A 303 17.98 14.28 25.86
CA ASP A 303 17.75 13.25 24.85
C ASP A 303 17.44 13.84 23.47
N LEU A 304 16.57 14.86 23.43
CA LEU A 304 16.24 15.58 22.19
C LEU A 304 17.45 16.34 21.66
N GLU A 305 18.18 17.04 22.52
CA GLU A 305 19.34 17.85 22.12
C GLU A 305 20.47 17.02 21.50
N ASN A 306 20.63 15.79 21.98
CA ASN A 306 21.65 14.83 21.54
C ASN A 306 21.23 14.01 20.31
N TYR A 307 19.95 14.00 19.94
CA TYR A 307 19.46 13.24 18.79
C TYR A 307 20.10 13.71 17.48
N LYS A 308 20.54 12.74 16.65
CA LYS A 308 21.05 12.99 15.30
C LYS A 308 20.67 11.86 14.36
N THR A 309 20.23 12.21 13.16
CA THR A 309 20.11 11.28 12.03
C THR A 309 21.47 10.75 11.62
N VAL A 310 21.58 9.44 11.40
CA VAL A 310 22.79 8.80 10.86
C VAL A 310 22.72 8.83 9.34
N VAL A 311 23.76 9.36 8.69
CA VAL A 311 23.86 9.42 7.22
C VAL A 311 24.98 8.48 6.78
N SER A 312 24.65 7.49 5.95
CA SER A 312 25.64 6.63 5.30
C SER A 312 25.82 7.03 3.84
N GLN A 313 27.06 7.31 3.49
CA GLN A 313 27.50 7.55 2.10
C GLN A 313 27.85 6.24 1.37
N LYS A 314 27.86 5.12 2.09
CA LYS A 314 28.14 3.77 1.58
C LYS A 314 27.12 2.80 2.19
N PRO A 315 25.86 2.82 1.70
CA PRO A 315 24.86 1.87 2.14
C PRO A 315 25.28 0.44 1.77
N LEU A 316 24.54 -0.55 2.26
CA LEU A 316 24.75 -1.93 1.87
C LEU A 316 24.42 -2.13 0.39
N ILE A 317 25.25 -2.89 -0.31
CA ILE A 317 25.15 -3.18 -1.74
C ILE A 317 25.05 -4.69 -1.93
N ASN A 318 24.14 -5.12 -2.79
CA ASN A 318 24.11 -6.45 -3.36
C ASN A 318 24.18 -6.33 -4.88
N ASP A 319 25.22 -6.91 -5.46
CA ASP A 319 25.54 -6.88 -6.88
C ASP A 319 25.65 -8.29 -7.48
N HIS A 320 25.16 -9.33 -6.79
CA HIS A 320 25.25 -10.72 -7.22
C HIS A 320 23.90 -11.42 -7.42
N PHE A 321 22.79 -10.75 -7.10
CA PHE A 321 21.44 -11.27 -7.39
C PHE A 321 21.05 -11.12 -8.88
N ASP A 322 21.78 -10.32 -9.65
CA ASP A 322 21.62 -10.16 -11.09
C ASP A 322 22.91 -9.62 -11.72
N ASP A 323 23.15 -9.95 -12.98
CA ASP A 323 24.39 -9.59 -13.68
C ASP A 323 24.40 -8.10 -14.09
N GLU A 324 23.24 -7.52 -14.39
CA GLU A 324 23.14 -6.13 -14.83
C GLU A 324 22.65 -5.18 -13.73
N LEU A 325 21.94 -5.71 -12.73
CA LEU A 325 21.35 -4.89 -11.67
C LEU A 325 22.22 -4.86 -10.42
N VAL A 326 22.09 -3.77 -9.67
CA VAL A 326 22.65 -3.58 -8.34
C VAL A 326 21.53 -3.10 -7.43
N MET A 327 21.45 -3.71 -6.26
CA MET A 327 20.47 -3.41 -5.22
C MET A 327 21.19 -2.73 -4.06
N CYS A 328 20.62 -1.65 -3.53
CA CYS A 328 21.18 -0.93 -2.41
C CYS A 328 20.12 -0.57 -1.36
N GLY A 329 20.57 -0.45 -0.11
CA GLY A 329 19.73 -0.04 1.01
C GLY A 329 20.50 0.10 2.33
N PRO A 330 19.82 0.58 3.37
CA PRO A 330 20.43 0.99 4.64
C PRO A 330 21.08 -0.17 5.41
N PRO A 331 22.13 0.10 6.19
CA PRO A 331 22.60 -0.83 7.23
C PRO A 331 21.56 -0.96 8.36
N PRO A 332 21.79 -1.86 9.34
CA PRO A 332 21.06 -1.85 10.61
C PRO A 332 21.06 -0.43 11.21
N SER A 333 19.93 0.08 11.73
CA SER A 333 18.78 -0.64 12.27
C SER A 333 17.74 -1.21 11.27
N SER A 334 17.94 -1.05 9.96
CA SER A 334 17.08 -1.65 8.92
C SER A 334 17.24 -3.17 8.74
N SER A 335 16.22 -3.81 8.16
CA SER A 335 16.23 -5.20 7.71
C SER A 335 16.59 -5.39 6.21
N PHE A 336 17.16 -4.40 5.53
CA PHE A 336 17.61 -4.52 4.13
C PHE A 336 18.44 -5.79 3.88
N ALA A 337 19.43 -6.06 4.74
CA ALA A 337 20.33 -7.21 4.61
C ALA A 337 19.58 -8.55 4.61
N VAL A 338 18.45 -8.63 5.32
CA VAL A 338 17.58 -9.81 5.37
C VAL A 338 16.80 -9.95 4.06
N THR A 339 16.20 -8.85 3.59
CA THR A 339 15.42 -8.82 2.35
C THR A 339 16.27 -9.16 1.12
N GLN A 340 17.47 -8.58 1.01
CA GLN A 340 18.37 -8.86 -0.12
C GLN A 340 18.91 -10.30 -0.11
N LEU A 341 19.11 -10.90 1.07
CA LEU A 341 19.56 -12.28 1.18
C LEU A 341 18.46 -13.22 0.68
N LEU A 342 17.21 -12.97 1.09
CA LEU A 342 16.04 -13.69 0.60
C LEU A 342 15.92 -13.64 -0.93
N VAL A 343 16.06 -12.46 -1.53
CA VAL A 343 16.06 -12.30 -3.00
C VAL A 343 17.23 -13.07 -3.64
N SER A 344 18.43 -13.00 -3.06
CA SER A 344 19.62 -13.68 -3.58
C SER A 344 19.50 -15.21 -3.52
N LEU A 345 18.88 -15.74 -2.47
CA LEU A 345 18.58 -17.17 -2.36
C LEU A 345 17.62 -17.61 -3.46
N MET A 346 16.58 -16.82 -3.74
CA MET A 346 15.66 -17.12 -4.83
C MET A 346 16.34 -17.05 -6.21
N LYS A 347 17.29 -16.13 -6.41
CA LYS A 347 18.08 -16.05 -7.65
C LYS A 347 18.82 -17.35 -7.97
N ARG A 348 19.25 -18.09 -6.95
CA ARG A 348 19.95 -19.38 -7.13
C ARG A 348 19.07 -20.46 -7.76
N TYR A 349 17.75 -20.32 -7.63
CA TYR A 349 16.77 -21.23 -8.23
C TYR A 349 16.16 -20.68 -9.52
N TYR A 350 15.93 -19.37 -9.59
CA TYR A 350 15.17 -18.72 -10.65
C TYR A 350 15.90 -17.47 -11.15
N GLY A 351 16.13 -17.38 -12.45
CA GLY A 351 16.77 -16.24 -13.11
C GLY A 351 15.77 -15.31 -13.81
N THR A 352 16.27 -14.26 -14.43
CA THR A 352 15.51 -13.35 -15.27
C THR A 352 14.91 -14.10 -16.47
N GLY A 353 13.60 -13.99 -16.65
CA GLY A 353 12.87 -14.72 -17.71
C GLY A 353 12.46 -16.15 -17.33
N SER A 354 12.48 -16.51 -16.05
CA SER A 354 11.89 -17.78 -15.59
C SER A 354 10.40 -17.85 -15.94
N ASP A 355 9.88 -19.06 -16.18
CA ASP A 355 8.47 -19.27 -16.53
C ASP A 355 7.53 -18.82 -15.39
N ALA A 356 6.74 -17.78 -15.66
CA ALA A 356 5.77 -17.21 -14.71
C ALA A 356 4.74 -18.23 -14.22
N ASN A 357 4.43 -19.26 -15.01
CA ASN A 357 3.49 -20.32 -14.61
C ASN A 357 3.93 -21.04 -13.33
N LEU A 358 5.23 -21.11 -13.04
CA LEU A 358 5.75 -21.72 -11.82
C LEU A 358 5.24 -21.02 -10.55
N ILE A 359 4.91 -19.73 -10.60
CA ILE A 359 4.32 -19.01 -9.47
C ILE A 359 2.94 -19.60 -9.12
N TYR A 360 2.20 -20.08 -10.12
CA TYR A 360 0.85 -20.58 -9.95
C TYR A 360 0.79 -22.09 -9.71
N SER A 361 1.66 -22.85 -10.40
CA SER A 361 1.60 -24.32 -10.46
C SER A 361 2.68 -25.05 -9.65
N SER A 362 3.71 -24.35 -9.14
CA SER A 362 4.82 -24.98 -8.43
C SER A 362 4.73 -24.77 -6.91
N ASP A 363 4.39 -25.83 -6.18
CA ASP A 363 4.55 -25.88 -4.72
C ASP A 363 6.02 -25.77 -4.30
N GLN A 364 6.94 -26.29 -5.12
CA GLN A 364 8.37 -26.19 -4.89
C GLN A 364 8.86 -24.73 -4.90
N PHE A 365 8.29 -23.87 -5.76
CA PHE A 365 8.57 -22.44 -5.75
C PHE A 365 8.20 -21.80 -4.39
N HIS A 366 6.96 -22.00 -3.95
CA HIS A 366 6.46 -21.43 -2.69
C HIS A 366 7.19 -22.01 -1.47
N HIS A 367 7.49 -23.31 -1.49
CA HIS A 367 8.28 -23.97 -0.46
C HIS A 367 9.68 -23.35 -0.33
N ARG A 368 10.41 -23.23 -1.44
CA ARG A 368 11.74 -22.60 -1.45
C ARG A 368 11.69 -21.15 -1.00
N PHE A 369 10.64 -20.42 -1.37
CA PHE A 369 10.43 -19.05 -0.90
C PHE A 369 10.22 -19.00 0.62
N ILE A 370 9.44 -19.92 1.20
CA ILE A 370 9.25 -20.03 2.66
C ILE A 370 10.56 -20.42 3.36
N GLU A 371 11.31 -21.38 2.84
CA GLU A 371 12.58 -21.80 3.44
C GLU A 371 13.64 -20.70 3.40
N ALA A 372 13.73 -19.98 2.28
CA ALA A 372 14.62 -18.82 2.15
C ALA A 372 14.23 -17.72 3.15
N GLN A 373 12.93 -17.54 3.43
CA GLN A 373 12.48 -16.62 4.48
C GLN A 373 12.97 -17.07 5.85
N LYS A 374 12.75 -18.33 6.25
CA LYS A 374 13.19 -18.86 7.56
C LYS A 374 14.70 -18.64 7.78
N PHE A 375 15.54 -19.02 6.82
CA PHE A 375 16.98 -18.82 6.93
C PHE A 375 17.39 -17.34 7.01
N SER A 376 16.75 -16.47 6.23
CA SER A 376 17.06 -15.04 6.23
C SER A 376 16.62 -14.39 7.56
N PHE A 377 15.40 -14.66 8.01
CA PHE A 377 14.86 -14.12 9.26
C PHE A 377 15.58 -14.65 10.50
N ALA A 378 16.11 -15.87 10.48
CA ALA A 378 16.97 -16.35 11.55
C ALA A 378 18.16 -15.41 11.79
N LYS A 379 18.74 -14.82 10.74
CA LYS A 379 19.82 -13.83 10.86
C LYS A 379 19.35 -12.49 11.38
N ARG A 380 18.10 -12.09 11.13
CA ARG A 380 17.49 -10.88 11.73
C ARG A 380 17.58 -10.89 13.26
N THR A 381 17.53 -12.06 13.88
CA THR A 381 17.65 -12.20 15.34
C THR A 381 18.99 -11.75 15.90
N LEU A 382 20.03 -11.68 15.08
CA LEU A 382 21.39 -11.29 15.45
C LEU A 382 21.72 -9.84 15.06
N LEU A 383 20.81 -9.15 14.34
CA LEU A 383 20.99 -7.76 13.94
C LEU A 383 20.68 -6.80 15.10
N ALA A 384 21.38 -5.68 15.12
CA ALA A 384 21.25 -4.60 16.10
C ALA A 384 21.86 -3.30 15.57
N ASP A 385 21.70 -2.20 16.32
CA ASP A 385 22.42 -0.95 16.08
C ASP A 385 23.95 -1.18 16.08
N PRO A 386 24.65 -0.92 14.95
CA PRO A 386 26.07 -1.21 14.81
C PRO A 386 26.95 -0.31 15.70
N ALA A 387 26.42 0.83 16.19
CA ALA A 387 27.13 1.64 17.17
C ALA A 387 27.30 0.93 18.52
N PHE A 388 26.52 -0.13 18.79
CA PHE A 388 26.50 -0.87 20.06
C PHE A 388 26.87 -2.35 19.92
N VAL A 389 26.73 -2.93 18.73
CA VAL A 389 27.00 -4.34 18.44
C VAL A 389 27.77 -4.44 17.11
N LYS A 390 29.10 -4.55 17.19
CA LYS A 390 29.97 -4.53 16.00
C LYS A 390 29.79 -5.78 15.13
N GLU A 391 29.49 -6.91 15.76
CA GLU A 391 29.23 -8.18 15.11
C GLU A 391 28.04 -8.11 14.15
N ALA A 392 27.08 -7.19 14.40
CA ALA A 392 25.96 -6.96 13.50
C ALA A 392 26.42 -6.31 12.18
N GLU A 393 27.42 -5.43 12.22
CA GLU A 393 28.02 -4.81 11.02
C GLU A 393 28.74 -5.85 10.16
N GLU A 394 29.54 -6.71 10.79
CA GLU A 394 30.23 -7.82 10.11
C GLU A 394 29.24 -8.81 9.49
N LEU A 395 28.17 -9.15 10.22
CA LEU A 395 27.12 -10.05 9.74
C LEU A 395 26.44 -9.49 8.49
N VAL A 396 26.02 -8.22 8.47
CA VAL A 396 25.36 -7.65 7.28
C VAL A 396 26.30 -7.49 6.08
N ALA A 397 27.58 -7.22 6.33
CA ALA A 397 28.60 -7.21 5.29
C ALA A 397 28.83 -8.62 4.70
N ASN A 398 28.65 -9.68 5.48
CA ASN A 398 28.71 -11.05 4.98
C ASN A 398 27.42 -11.46 4.28
N MET A 399 26.25 -11.11 4.81
CA MET A 399 24.94 -11.44 4.21
C MET A 399 24.78 -10.91 2.78
N THR A 400 25.48 -9.83 2.44
CA THR A 400 25.46 -9.20 1.10
C THR A 400 26.46 -9.82 0.12
N LYS A 401 27.24 -10.84 0.53
CA LYS A 401 28.19 -11.53 -0.35
C LYS A 401 27.58 -12.77 -1.00
N LYS A 402 28.08 -13.09 -2.19
CA LYS A 402 27.71 -14.29 -2.96
C LYS A 402 28.05 -15.57 -2.21
N GLU A 403 29.19 -15.62 -1.53
CA GLU A 403 29.68 -16.79 -0.79
C GLU A 403 28.70 -17.16 0.33
N TYR A 404 28.26 -16.17 1.10
CA TYR A 404 27.29 -16.36 2.18
C TYR A 404 25.94 -16.86 1.63
N THR A 405 25.47 -16.29 0.52
CA THR A 405 24.26 -16.77 -0.16
C THR A 405 24.40 -18.24 -0.55
N ASN A 406 25.55 -18.65 -1.09
CA ASN A 406 25.81 -20.04 -1.48
C ASN A 406 25.87 -21.00 -0.29
N GLU A 407 26.40 -20.58 0.86
CA GLU A 407 26.43 -21.38 2.09
C GLU A 407 25.03 -21.66 2.61
N ILE A 408 24.17 -20.64 2.65
CA ILE A 408 22.77 -20.81 3.08
C ILE A 408 21.97 -21.61 2.05
N PHE A 409 22.18 -21.37 0.75
CA PHE A 409 21.51 -22.09 -0.32
C PHE A 409 21.69 -23.61 -0.22
N LYS A 410 22.90 -24.08 0.13
CA LYS A 410 23.19 -25.52 0.31
C LYS A 410 22.39 -26.19 1.43
N LYS A 411 21.78 -25.42 2.34
CA LYS A 411 21.00 -25.93 3.47
C LYS A 411 19.51 -26.04 3.17
N ILE A 412 19.01 -25.37 2.13
CA ILE A 412 17.59 -25.43 1.77
C ILE A 412 17.30 -26.80 1.14
N THR A 413 16.27 -27.49 1.64
CA THR A 413 15.83 -28.80 1.13
C THR A 413 14.41 -28.73 0.59
N ASP A 414 13.93 -29.81 -0.04
CA ASP A 414 12.58 -29.90 -0.60
C ASP A 414 11.46 -30.14 0.44
N HIS A 415 11.84 -30.32 1.71
CA HIS A 415 10.94 -30.41 2.86
C HIS A 415 11.34 -29.38 3.93
N ALA A 416 10.40 -29.03 4.81
CA ALA A 416 10.68 -28.15 5.93
C ALA A 416 11.62 -28.87 6.91
N LEU A 417 12.69 -28.17 7.31
CA LEU A 417 13.64 -28.65 8.32
C LEU A 417 13.09 -28.49 9.73
N ALA A 418 13.71 -29.21 10.68
CA ALA A 418 13.48 -28.97 12.10
C ALA A 418 13.94 -27.56 12.51
N ASP A 419 13.32 -27.03 13.55
CA ASP A 419 13.46 -25.64 14.00
C ASP A 419 14.91 -25.25 14.32
N GLU A 420 15.66 -26.19 14.91
CA GLU A 420 17.05 -26.01 15.32
C GLU A 420 17.99 -25.77 14.13
N GLU A 421 17.64 -26.27 12.94
CA GLU A 421 18.52 -26.28 11.77
C GLU A 421 18.67 -24.91 11.10
N TYR A 422 17.74 -23.97 11.35
CA TYR A 422 17.83 -22.61 10.83
C TYR A 422 18.77 -21.70 11.66
N GLY A 423 19.16 -22.15 12.86
CA GLY A 423 20.25 -21.53 13.64
C GLY A 423 19.83 -20.70 14.86
N GLY A 424 18.84 -21.15 15.64
CA GLY A 424 18.64 -20.64 17.00
C GLY A 424 17.20 -20.73 17.55
N HIS A 425 16.99 -20.16 18.73
CA HIS A 425 15.69 -20.07 19.43
C HIS A 425 15.42 -18.64 19.94
N LEU A 426 15.98 -17.63 19.24
CA LEU A 426 15.83 -16.23 19.60
C LEU A 426 14.72 -15.59 18.79
N ALA A 427 14.02 -14.64 19.40
CA ALA A 427 13.02 -13.82 18.73
C ALA A 427 13.38 -12.34 18.80
N GLN A 428 12.99 -11.63 17.74
CA GLN A 428 12.91 -10.17 17.76
C GLN A 428 11.46 -9.74 18.00
N PRO A 429 11.23 -8.60 18.66
CA PRO A 429 9.91 -8.01 18.75
C PRO A 429 9.31 -7.76 17.36
N ASN A 430 7.97 -7.75 17.33
CA ASN A 430 7.21 -7.49 16.12
C ASN A 430 6.89 -6.01 16.03
N ASP A 431 7.60 -5.29 15.17
CA ASP A 431 7.32 -3.89 14.87
C ASP A 431 6.05 -3.75 14.00
N GLN A 432 5.37 -2.60 14.05
CA GLN A 432 4.10 -2.36 13.38
C GLN A 432 3.96 -0.92 12.85
N GLY A 433 2.72 -0.57 12.43
CA GLY A 433 2.26 0.78 12.03
C GLY A 433 3.29 1.60 11.28
N THR A 434 3.28 1.41 9.96
CA THR A 434 4.28 1.96 9.06
C THR A 434 3.58 2.58 7.84
N THR A 435 4.25 3.48 7.14
CA THR A 435 3.95 3.88 5.76
C THR A 435 5.20 3.77 4.89
N HIS A 436 5.01 3.68 3.57
CA HIS A 436 6.09 3.73 2.60
C HIS A 436 5.82 4.75 1.51
N VAL A 437 6.88 5.44 1.09
CA VAL A 437 6.90 6.39 -0.02
C VAL A 437 8.03 6.04 -0.96
N SER A 438 7.72 5.87 -2.25
CA SER A 438 8.69 5.69 -3.33
C SER A 438 8.57 6.83 -4.35
N VAL A 439 9.69 7.41 -4.75
CA VAL A 439 9.77 8.51 -5.72
C VAL A 439 10.88 8.25 -6.72
N ILE A 440 10.60 8.49 -8.00
CA ILE A 440 11.61 8.67 -9.05
C ILE A 440 11.34 10.03 -9.71
N ASP A 441 12.33 10.92 -9.74
CA ASP A 441 12.20 12.24 -10.37
C ASP A 441 12.60 12.25 -11.85
N ALA A 442 12.41 13.39 -12.50
CA ALA A 442 12.69 13.57 -13.92
C ALA A 442 14.18 13.53 -14.28
N ASP A 443 15.06 13.74 -13.30
CA ASP A 443 16.52 13.68 -13.44
C ASP A 443 17.03 12.23 -13.22
N GLY A 444 16.13 11.30 -12.88
CA GLY A 444 16.41 9.90 -12.65
C GLY A 444 16.86 9.57 -11.22
N ASN A 445 16.85 10.54 -10.31
CA ASN A 445 17.11 10.29 -8.90
C ASN A 445 15.94 9.50 -8.30
N ALA A 446 16.22 8.71 -7.28
CA ALA A 446 15.19 7.94 -6.60
C ALA A 446 15.30 8.01 -5.08
N VAL A 447 14.15 7.93 -4.43
CA VAL A 447 14.01 7.81 -2.98
C VAL A 447 13.05 6.68 -2.68
N SER A 448 13.46 5.78 -1.78
CA SER A 448 12.61 4.80 -1.12
C SER A 448 12.66 5.09 0.37
N LEU A 449 11.52 5.34 1.00
CA LEU A 449 11.43 5.80 2.38
C LEU A 449 10.33 5.08 3.13
N THR A 450 10.64 4.60 4.32
CA THR A 450 9.69 3.96 5.22
C THR A 450 9.67 4.70 6.55
N SER A 451 8.49 5.12 7.02
CA SER A 451 8.30 5.86 8.29
C SER A 451 7.28 5.16 9.20
N SER A 452 7.43 5.34 10.51
CA SER A 452 6.64 4.66 11.53
C SER A 452 6.57 5.46 12.83
N ILE A 453 5.47 5.27 13.57
CA ILE A 453 5.37 5.57 15.02
C ILE A 453 5.22 4.26 15.83
N ASN A 454 5.65 3.14 15.25
CA ASN A 454 5.40 1.76 15.65
C ASN A 454 3.92 1.36 15.70
N ASN A 455 3.30 1.05 16.85
CA ASN A 455 1.94 0.50 16.85
C ASN A 455 0.90 1.53 16.38
N ILE A 456 -0.36 1.10 16.22
CA ILE A 456 -1.43 2.01 15.78
C ILE A 456 -1.63 3.11 16.83
N PHE A 457 -1.41 4.37 16.41
CA PHE A 457 -1.31 5.56 17.26
C PHE A 457 -0.15 5.55 18.26
N GLY A 458 0.89 4.75 18.00
CA GLY A 458 2.10 4.62 18.79
C GLY A 458 1.81 4.35 20.27
N SER A 459 2.35 5.22 21.13
CA SER A 459 2.15 5.22 22.59
C SER A 459 0.71 5.46 23.05
N ARG A 460 -0.21 5.76 22.11
CA ARG A 460 -1.57 6.25 22.36
C ARG A 460 -1.57 7.58 23.11
N GLN A 461 -0.44 8.29 23.11
CA GLN A 461 -0.32 9.63 23.67
C GLN A 461 -0.24 10.65 22.55
N ARG A 462 -1.09 11.67 22.66
CA ARG A 462 -1.05 12.84 21.79
C ARG A 462 -0.78 14.08 22.62
N SER A 463 0.20 14.87 22.21
CA SER A 463 0.50 16.15 22.82
C SER A 463 -0.67 17.11 22.68
N ALA A 464 -1.11 17.68 23.81
CA ALA A 464 -2.17 18.68 23.81
C ALA A 464 -1.69 20.02 23.24
N SER A 465 -0.41 20.35 23.47
CA SER A 465 0.21 21.61 23.06
C SER A 465 0.65 21.62 21.60
N LEU A 466 1.12 20.47 21.07
CA LEU A 466 1.70 20.36 19.73
C LEU A 466 0.85 19.52 18.75
N GLY A 467 -0.09 18.71 19.24
CA GLY A 467 -0.91 17.84 18.41
C GLY A 467 -0.16 16.65 17.79
N ILE A 468 1.06 16.41 18.25
CA ILE A 468 1.94 15.29 17.85
C ILE A 468 1.46 14.02 18.53
N ILE A 469 1.37 12.92 17.78
CA ILE A 469 1.19 11.58 18.33
C ILE A 469 2.59 10.98 18.50
N TYR A 470 2.90 10.50 19.70
CA TYR A 470 4.23 9.96 19.99
C TYR A 470 4.32 8.47 19.68
N ASN A 471 5.47 8.07 19.16
CA ASN A 471 5.84 6.67 18.97
C ASN A 471 5.79 5.87 20.30
N ASP A 472 5.63 4.56 20.19
CA ASP A 472 5.92 3.58 21.24
C ASP A 472 7.16 2.75 20.87
N GLN A 473 8.21 3.43 20.40
CA GLN A 473 9.29 2.74 19.71
C GLN A 473 10.20 1.91 20.62
N MET A 474 10.09 2.10 21.94
CA MET A 474 10.77 1.25 22.93
C MET A 474 10.31 -0.22 22.86
N ASP A 475 9.12 -0.49 22.32
CA ASP A 475 8.57 -1.82 22.04
C ASP A 475 9.46 -2.66 21.10
N ASP A 476 10.18 -2.02 20.18
CA ASP A 476 11.04 -2.74 19.23
C ASP A 476 12.33 -3.28 19.88
N PHE A 477 12.62 -2.95 21.14
CA PHE A 477 13.72 -3.57 21.88
C PHE A 477 13.33 -4.91 22.49
N SER A 478 14.29 -5.83 22.51
CA SER A 478 14.18 -7.05 23.29
C SER A 478 14.31 -6.74 24.79
N LEU A 479 13.47 -7.37 25.62
CA LEU A 479 13.49 -7.22 27.07
C LEU A 479 14.05 -8.49 27.72
N PRO A 480 15.13 -8.43 28.54
CA PRO A 480 15.68 -9.58 29.24
C PRO A 480 14.62 -10.36 30.04
N GLY A 481 14.62 -11.68 29.92
CA GLY A 481 13.68 -12.56 30.64
C GLY A 481 12.23 -12.52 30.14
N VAL A 482 11.88 -11.63 29.20
CA VAL A 482 10.56 -11.59 28.57
C VAL A 482 10.59 -12.44 27.31
N LYS A 483 10.18 -13.70 27.47
CA LYS A 483 9.95 -14.58 26.33
C LYS A 483 8.86 -14.00 25.45
N ASN A 484 8.99 -14.19 24.14
CA ASN A 484 7.86 -13.89 23.25
C ASN A 484 6.68 -14.84 23.55
N PHE A 485 5.54 -14.61 22.90
CA PHE A 485 4.32 -15.41 23.06
C PHE A 485 4.52 -16.94 22.91
N PHE A 486 5.58 -17.37 22.23
CA PHE A 486 5.89 -18.77 21.92
C PHE A 486 6.99 -19.36 22.82
N GLY A 487 7.48 -18.63 23.82
CA GLY A 487 8.48 -19.12 24.76
C GLY A 487 9.93 -18.96 24.31
N PHE A 488 10.17 -18.28 23.18
CA PHE A 488 11.53 -18.01 22.68
C PHE A 488 12.19 -16.87 23.46
N GLU A 489 13.51 -17.01 23.65
CA GLU A 489 14.30 -16.04 24.39
C GLU A 489 14.43 -14.72 23.58
N PRO A 490 14.44 -13.58 24.28
CA PRO A 490 14.59 -12.27 23.65
C PRO A 490 16.01 -12.14 23.06
N SER A 491 16.16 -11.45 21.92
CA SER A 491 17.47 -11.26 21.29
C SER A 491 18.38 -10.33 22.13
N PRO A 492 19.52 -10.82 22.67
CA PRO A 492 20.43 -9.98 23.46
C PRO A 492 21.07 -8.86 22.65
N ALA A 493 21.29 -9.10 21.34
CA ALA A 493 21.81 -8.10 20.42
C ALA A 493 20.93 -6.85 20.39
N ASN A 494 19.61 -7.00 20.59
CA ASN A 494 18.63 -5.93 20.56
C ASN A 494 18.10 -5.56 21.95
N PHE A 495 18.85 -5.77 23.03
CA PHE A 495 18.50 -5.21 24.35
C PHE A 495 18.65 -3.68 24.39
N ILE A 496 17.86 -3.05 25.27
CA ILE A 496 17.84 -1.61 25.48
C ILE A 496 19.20 -1.14 26.01
N ARG A 497 19.76 -0.10 25.38
CA ARG A 497 20.89 0.66 25.89
C ARG A 497 20.64 2.16 25.67
N PRO A 498 21.09 3.04 26.58
CA PRO A 498 21.00 4.49 26.41
C PRO A 498 21.44 4.96 25.01
N GLY A 499 20.60 5.71 24.29
CA GLY A 499 20.93 6.27 22.97
C GLY A 499 20.95 5.29 21.81
N LYS A 500 20.67 4.00 22.04
CA LYS A 500 20.64 2.95 21.01
C LYS A 500 19.39 3.06 20.13
N ARG A 501 19.49 2.67 18.86
CA ARG A 501 18.33 2.47 17.97
C ARG A 501 17.79 1.04 18.08
N PRO A 502 16.47 0.83 18.19
CA PRO A 502 15.91 -0.50 18.14
C PRO A 502 15.90 -1.04 16.71
N MET A 503 15.99 -2.36 16.56
CA MET A 503 15.89 -3.01 15.25
C MET A 503 14.52 -2.82 14.61
N SER A 504 14.51 -2.60 13.29
CA SER A 504 13.28 -2.49 12.50
C SER A 504 13.25 -3.48 11.33
N SER A 505 12.04 -3.86 10.93
CA SER A 505 11.73 -4.62 9.71
C SER A 505 11.70 -3.75 8.45
N MET A 506 11.75 -2.41 8.60
CA MET A 506 11.80 -1.48 7.47
C MET A 506 12.95 -1.85 6.53
N SER A 507 12.62 -2.00 5.24
CA SER A 507 13.56 -2.35 4.18
C SER A 507 13.31 -1.48 2.94
N PRO A 508 13.55 -0.16 2.99
CA PRO A 508 13.49 0.69 1.79
C PRO A 508 14.67 0.38 0.86
N MET A 509 14.41 0.14 -0.43
CA MET A 509 15.44 -0.33 -1.37
C MET A 509 15.35 0.38 -2.71
N ILE A 510 16.51 0.53 -3.36
CA ILE A 510 16.61 0.98 -4.75
C ILE A 510 17.42 -0.06 -5.53
N ILE A 511 16.94 -0.39 -6.73
CA ILE A 511 17.62 -1.26 -7.69
C ILE A 511 17.90 -0.44 -8.94
N TYR A 512 19.13 -0.47 -9.43
CA TYR A 512 19.56 0.27 -10.61
C TYR A 512 20.43 -0.59 -11.53
N ASN A 513 20.45 -0.27 -12.82
CA ASN A 513 21.34 -0.92 -13.78
C ASN A 513 22.78 -0.41 -13.57
N ARG A 514 23.76 -1.30 -13.42
CA ARG A 514 25.16 -0.93 -13.12
C ARG A 514 25.84 -0.18 -14.26
N HIS A 515 25.44 -0.46 -15.50
CA HIS A 515 26.05 0.13 -16.70
C HIS A 515 25.46 1.51 -16.99
N THR A 516 24.14 1.58 -17.16
CA THR A 516 23.46 2.84 -17.49
C THR A 516 23.29 3.74 -16.27
N GLY A 517 23.25 3.17 -15.07
CA GLY A 517 22.87 3.83 -13.82
C GLY A 517 21.37 4.11 -13.73
N ASP A 518 20.54 3.59 -14.64
CA ASP A 518 19.09 3.87 -14.60
C ASP A 518 18.46 3.10 -13.45
N VAL A 519 17.65 3.81 -12.65
CA VAL A 519 16.85 3.16 -11.61
C VAL A 519 15.87 2.22 -12.29
N LYS A 520 16.00 0.93 -11.97
CA LYS A 520 15.10 -0.16 -12.38
C LYS A 520 13.91 -0.25 -11.45
N MET A 521 14.12 -0.14 -10.14
CA MET A 521 13.02 -0.20 -9.17
C MET A 521 13.31 0.65 -7.93
N ALA A 522 12.31 1.39 -7.44
CA ALA A 522 12.27 1.95 -6.10
C ALA A 522 11.11 1.27 -5.36
N ILE A 523 11.39 0.64 -4.21
CA ILE A 523 10.40 -0.21 -3.53
C ILE A 523 10.60 -0.19 -2.02
N GLY A 524 9.48 -0.35 -1.32
CA GLY A 524 9.43 -0.80 0.06
C GLY A 524 7.97 -1.04 0.46
N ALA A 525 7.74 -1.27 1.75
CA ALA A 525 6.41 -1.61 2.24
C ALA A 525 6.17 -1.15 3.66
N ALA A 526 4.91 -1.19 4.07
CA ALA A 526 4.46 -1.09 5.46
C ALA A 526 3.93 -2.44 5.95
N GLY A 527 3.94 -2.70 7.26
CA GLY A 527 3.32 -3.92 7.84
C GLY A 527 4.20 -4.74 8.78
N GLY A 528 5.17 -4.12 9.46
CA GLY A 528 6.00 -4.80 10.45
C GLY A 528 6.94 -5.82 9.84
N SER A 529 7.15 -6.95 10.53
CA SER A 529 7.96 -8.10 10.06
C SER A 529 7.65 -8.54 8.62
N LYS A 530 6.40 -8.39 8.17
CA LYS A 530 5.90 -8.78 6.85
C LYS A 530 6.45 -7.92 5.71
N ILE A 531 7.06 -6.76 6.01
CA ILE A 531 7.71 -5.87 5.03
C ILE A 531 8.75 -6.64 4.22
N ILE A 532 9.60 -7.41 4.90
CA ILE A 532 10.74 -8.12 4.32
C ILE A 532 10.27 -9.10 3.24
N SER A 533 9.32 -9.98 3.57
CA SER A 533 8.86 -10.99 2.62
C SER A 533 8.01 -10.40 1.50
N ALA A 534 7.20 -9.36 1.77
CA ALA A 534 6.39 -8.71 0.74
C ALA A 534 7.23 -7.97 -0.30
N VAL A 535 8.28 -7.27 0.13
CA VAL A 535 9.23 -6.61 -0.77
C VAL A 535 9.99 -7.65 -1.59
N ALA A 536 10.52 -8.70 -0.95
CA ALA A 536 11.24 -9.76 -1.66
C ALA A 536 10.35 -10.50 -2.68
N GLN A 537 9.10 -10.84 -2.31
CA GLN A 537 8.14 -11.48 -3.23
C GLN A 537 7.94 -10.60 -4.47
N THR A 538 7.70 -9.31 -4.27
CA THR A 538 7.47 -8.36 -5.38
C THR A 538 8.69 -8.27 -6.30
N ILE A 539 9.90 -8.21 -5.74
CA ILE A 539 11.15 -8.18 -6.51
C ILE A 539 11.33 -9.48 -7.31
N VAL A 540 11.16 -10.64 -6.66
CA VAL A 540 11.32 -11.96 -7.29
C VAL A 540 10.34 -12.12 -8.44
N GLN A 541 9.06 -11.86 -8.21
CA GLN A 541 8.01 -12.02 -9.22
C GLN A 541 8.19 -11.08 -10.41
N THR A 542 8.54 -9.81 -10.17
CA THR A 542 8.73 -8.84 -11.26
C THR A 542 10.04 -9.02 -12.03
N LEU A 543 11.16 -9.22 -11.34
CA LEU A 543 12.48 -9.23 -11.98
C LEU A 543 12.90 -10.63 -12.46
N PHE A 544 12.43 -11.71 -11.83
CA PHE A 544 12.81 -13.07 -12.24
C PHE A 544 11.75 -13.69 -13.15
N PHE A 545 10.47 -13.44 -12.88
CA PHE A 545 9.36 -14.08 -13.62
C PHE A 545 8.66 -13.15 -14.61
N ASN A 546 9.11 -11.91 -14.78
CA ASN A 546 8.52 -10.91 -15.68
C ASN A 546 7.01 -10.65 -15.45
N GLN A 547 6.47 -10.96 -14.26
CA GLN A 547 5.12 -10.54 -13.90
C GLN A 547 5.06 -9.01 -13.90
N THR A 548 3.89 -8.47 -14.25
CA THR A 548 3.67 -7.03 -14.14
C THR A 548 3.78 -6.59 -12.68
N LEU A 549 4.16 -5.32 -12.45
CA LEU A 549 4.23 -4.79 -11.09
C LEU A 549 2.90 -4.93 -10.34
N LYS A 550 1.78 -4.89 -11.06
CA LYS A 550 0.44 -5.05 -10.50
C LYS A 550 0.20 -6.50 -10.04
N GLU A 551 0.45 -7.49 -10.90
CA GLU A 551 0.35 -8.91 -10.56
C GLU A 551 1.16 -9.23 -9.31
N ALA A 552 2.42 -8.77 -9.27
CA ALA A 552 3.33 -9.07 -8.17
C ALA A 552 2.89 -8.44 -6.83
N VAL A 553 2.34 -7.22 -6.87
CA VAL A 553 1.82 -6.54 -5.68
C VAL A 553 0.50 -7.15 -5.19
N ASP A 554 -0.37 -7.56 -6.11
CA ASP A 554 -1.73 -8.02 -5.78
C ASP A 554 -1.78 -9.49 -5.37
N THR A 555 -0.85 -10.31 -5.87
CA THR A 555 -0.77 -11.74 -5.58
C THR A 555 -0.83 -12.02 -4.06
N PRO A 556 -1.63 -13.01 -3.60
CA PRO A 556 -1.69 -13.41 -2.20
C PRO A 556 -0.31 -13.72 -1.61
N ARG A 557 -0.07 -13.34 -0.35
CA ARG A 557 1.25 -13.43 0.27
C ARG A 557 1.39 -14.64 1.19
N LEU A 558 2.61 -15.17 1.20
CA LEU A 558 3.11 -16.14 2.17
C LEU A 558 4.25 -15.49 2.97
N HIS A 559 4.22 -15.66 4.29
CA HIS A 559 5.20 -15.07 5.18
C HIS A 559 5.60 -16.01 6.30
N ASN A 560 6.90 -16.20 6.45
CA ASN A 560 7.48 -16.84 7.61
C ASN A 560 8.59 -15.95 8.14
N GLN A 561 8.55 -15.61 9.42
CA GLN A 561 9.53 -14.73 10.06
C GLN A 561 10.50 -15.50 10.96
N PHE A 562 10.76 -16.76 10.63
CA PHE A 562 11.45 -17.73 11.47
C PHE A 562 10.69 -18.01 12.76
N THR A 563 10.58 -17.07 13.70
CA THR A 563 9.83 -17.24 14.95
C THR A 563 8.59 -16.35 15.00
N PRO A 564 7.38 -16.87 15.27
CA PRO A 564 7.02 -18.29 15.40
C PRO A 564 7.13 -19.08 14.09
N ILE A 565 7.35 -20.40 14.22
CA ILE A 565 7.54 -21.31 13.08
C ILE A 565 6.18 -21.76 12.54
N HIS A 566 5.45 -20.77 12.04
CA HIS A 566 4.32 -20.97 11.15
C HIS A 566 4.41 -19.95 10.03
N THR A 567 3.96 -20.38 8.87
CA THR A 567 3.85 -19.55 7.70
C THR A 567 2.45 -18.95 7.67
N LEU A 568 2.38 -17.64 7.82
CA LEU A 568 1.16 -16.88 7.61
C LEU A 568 0.86 -16.82 6.12
N TYR A 569 -0.40 -17.01 5.75
CA TYR A 569 -0.86 -16.85 4.38
C TYR A 569 -2.09 -15.96 4.32
N GLU A 570 -2.24 -15.23 3.21
CA GLU A 570 -3.45 -14.45 2.93
C GLU A 570 -4.56 -15.30 2.32
N ALA A 571 -5.80 -14.87 2.51
CA ALA A 571 -6.92 -15.42 1.77
C ALA A 571 -6.66 -15.27 0.25
N GLY A 572 -6.96 -16.31 -0.52
CA GLY A 572 -6.75 -16.34 -1.96
C GLY A 572 -5.67 -17.31 -2.42
N VAL A 573 -4.79 -17.80 -1.55
CA VAL A 573 -3.93 -18.95 -1.89
C VAL A 573 -4.82 -20.19 -2.10
N PRO A 574 -4.75 -20.87 -3.26
CA PRO A 574 -5.60 -22.04 -3.53
C PRO A 574 -5.38 -23.17 -2.52
N GLU A 575 -6.45 -23.85 -2.11
CA GLU A 575 -6.34 -24.95 -1.15
C GLU A 575 -5.43 -26.10 -1.64
N PRO A 576 -5.43 -26.51 -2.93
CA PRO A 576 -4.49 -27.52 -3.40
C PRO A 576 -3.01 -27.12 -3.21
N MET A 577 -2.70 -25.83 -3.37
CA MET A 577 -1.36 -25.30 -3.09
C MET A 577 -1.03 -25.39 -1.60
N LEU A 578 -1.99 -25.03 -0.72
CA LEU A 578 -1.82 -25.15 0.73
C LEU A 578 -1.65 -26.62 1.16
N GLU A 579 -2.39 -27.56 0.58
CA GLU A 579 -2.25 -29.00 0.82
C GLU A 579 -0.86 -29.51 0.42
N ALA A 580 -0.35 -29.13 -0.75
CA ALA A 580 1.00 -29.50 -1.19
C ALA A 580 2.10 -28.91 -0.28
N LEU A 581 1.96 -27.65 0.13
CA LEU A 581 2.88 -27.04 1.09
C LEU A 581 2.86 -27.74 2.45
N ARG A 582 1.69 -28.16 2.95
CA ARG A 582 1.58 -28.99 4.17
C ARG A 582 2.25 -30.35 3.98
N ALA A 583 2.13 -30.97 2.81
CA ALA A 583 2.82 -32.24 2.50
C ALA A 583 4.35 -32.09 2.50
N ARG A 584 4.87 -30.91 2.18
CA ARG A 584 6.29 -30.55 2.36
C ARG A 584 6.69 -30.22 3.79
N GLY A 585 5.76 -30.29 4.75
CA GLY A 585 6.02 -30.01 6.17
C GLY A 585 5.80 -28.56 6.58
N GLN A 586 5.23 -27.71 5.72
CA GLN A 586 4.95 -26.32 6.10
C GLN A 586 3.74 -26.22 7.04
N ASN A 587 3.93 -25.53 8.16
CA ASN A 587 2.86 -25.20 9.10
C ASN A 587 2.16 -23.90 8.68
N LEU A 588 0.94 -23.97 8.16
CA LEU A 588 0.25 -22.83 7.53
C LEU A 588 -0.88 -22.28 8.40
N THR A 589 -0.91 -20.96 8.58
CA THR A 589 -1.95 -20.27 9.34
C THR A 589 -2.55 -19.10 8.55
N LEU A 590 -3.88 -19.04 8.45
CA LEU A 590 -4.56 -17.95 7.76
C LEU A 590 -4.43 -16.63 8.53
N TRP A 591 -3.95 -15.60 7.86
CA TRP A 591 -3.97 -14.23 8.38
C TRP A 591 -5.26 -13.53 7.98
N LYS A 592 -6.03 -13.07 8.97
CA LYS A 592 -7.40 -12.52 8.77
C LYS A 592 -7.47 -11.00 8.64
N THR A 593 -6.34 -10.30 8.75
CA THR A 593 -6.30 -8.84 8.72
C THR A 593 -5.42 -8.34 7.59
N VAL A 594 -5.23 -7.02 7.47
CA VAL A 594 -4.36 -6.43 6.45
C VAL A 594 -2.93 -6.98 6.65
N PHE A 595 -2.32 -7.43 5.56
CA PHE A 595 -0.95 -7.93 5.55
C PHE A 595 0.05 -6.77 5.47
N SER A 596 1.14 -6.94 4.73
CA SER A 596 1.99 -5.83 4.31
C SER A 596 1.32 -5.01 3.19
N THR A 597 1.76 -3.78 2.95
CA THR A 597 1.34 -2.96 1.81
C THR A 597 2.55 -2.41 1.07
N VAL A 598 2.74 -2.85 -0.17
CA VAL A 598 3.88 -2.49 -1.02
C VAL A 598 3.59 -1.20 -1.79
N GLN A 599 4.59 -0.34 -1.89
CA GLN A 599 4.56 0.89 -2.67
C GLN A 599 5.80 0.88 -3.55
N ALA A 600 5.62 0.80 -4.87
CA ALA A 600 6.72 0.53 -5.79
C ALA A 600 6.61 1.29 -7.11
N ILE A 601 7.77 1.64 -7.66
CA ILE A 601 7.94 2.15 -9.01
C ILE A 601 8.95 1.26 -9.73
N LEU A 602 8.56 0.69 -10.88
CA LEU A 602 9.37 -0.15 -11.77
C LEU A 602 9.60 0.59 -13.09
N ARG A 603 10.83 0.63 -13.58
CA ARG A 603 11.11 1.01 -14.97
C ARG A 603 10.87 -0.18 -15.88
N ASP A 604 9.91 -0.05 -16.78
CA ASP A 604 9.56 -1.06 -17.75
C ASP A 604 10.57 -1.09 -18.91
N THR A 605 10.47 -2.11 -19.76
CA THR A 605 11.36 -2.36 -20.91
C THR A 605 11.32 -1.25 -21.96
N ASP A 606 10.18 -0.56 -22.11
CA ASP A 606 10.02 0.61 -22.97
C ASP A 606 10.62 1.90 -22.37
N GLY A 607 11.26 1.81 -21.21
CA GLY A 607 11.87 2.91 -20.46
C GLY A 607 10.89 3.73 -19.63
N SER A 608 9.57 3.49 -19.74
CA SER A 608 8.56 4.19 -18.94
C SER A 608 8.56 3.68 -17.49
N LEU A 609 8.07 4.53 -16.58
CA LEU A 609 7.91 4.22 -15.18
C LEU A 609 6.50 3.70 -14.93
N VAL A 610 6.40 2.50 -14.38
CA VAL A 610 5.17 1.87 -13.93
C VAL A 610 5.14 1.93 -12.41
N ALA A 611 4.07 2.45 -11.85
CA ALA A 611 3.90 2.68 -10.43
C ALA A 611 2.67 1.95 -9.94
N ASN A 612 2.78 1.29 -8.79
CA ASN A 612 1.66 0.57 -8.21
C ASN A 612 1.57 0.79 -6.69
N SER A 613 0.36 1.11 -6.23
CA SER A 613 0.00 1.14 -4.80
C SER A 613 -0.87 -0.06 -4.45
N ASP A 614 -0.50 -0.79 -3.41
CA ASP A 614 -1.18 -1.99 -2.94
C ASP A 614 -2.65 -1.75 -2.52
N HIS A 615 -3.56 -2.59 -3.02
CA HIS A 615 -5.00 -2.51 -2.72
C HIS A 615 -5.34 -2.77 -1.25
N ARG A 616 -4.47 -3.45 -0.49
CA ARG A 616 -4.71 -3.80 0.92
C ARG A 616 -4.80 -2.58 1.84
N ARG A 617 -4.33 -1.43 1.36
CA ARG A 617 -4.66 -0.11 1.90
C ARG A 617 -5.51 0.61 0.85
N PRO A 618 -6.83 0.36 0.82
CA PRO A 618 -7.68 1.00 -0.15
C PRO A 618 -7.65 2.51 0.07
N VAL A 619 -7.15 3.22 -0.93
CA VAL A 619 -7.20 4.68 -0.97
C VAL A 619 -8.56 5.04 -1.55
N HIS A 620 -9.56 5.33 -0.71
CA HIS A 620 -10.74 6.04 -1.21
C HIS A 620 -10.41 7.52 -1.32
N ILE A 621 -10.10 7.95 -2.54
CA ILE A 621 -10.32 9.28 -3.13
C ILE A 621 -10.04 9.04 -4.61
N THR A 622 -11.02 9.36 -5.47
CA THR A 622 -10.85 9.72 -6.89
C THR A 622 -9.43 9.48 -7.44
N SER A 623 -9.30 8.40 -8.22
CA SER A 623 -8.10 7.97 -8.95
C SER A 623 -7.12 9.12 -9.26
N ASN A 624 -5.94 9.11 -8.63
CA ASN A 624 -4.83 9.91 -9.13
C ASN A 624 -3.50 9.18 -8.92
N VAL A 625 -3.34 8.07 -9.65
CA VAL A 625 -2.03 7.85 -10.27
C VAL A 625 -1.96 8.80 -11.46
N THR A 626 -1.28 9.92 -11.27
CA THR A 626 -1.54 11.12 -12.09
C THR A 626 -0.79 11.06 -13.42
N LYS A 627 -1.41 10.53 -14.48
CA LYS A 627 -0.82 10.54 -15.83
C LYS A 627 -0.23 11.93 -16.16
N MET A 628 1.08 11.97 -16.39
CA MET A 628 1.77 13.16 -16.89
C MET A 628 1.20 13.53 -18.27
N ASN A 629 0.77 14.78 -18.43
CA ASN A 629 0.79 15.42 -19.74
C ASN A 629 1.85 16.53 -19.68
N VAL A 630 3.04 16.23 -20.21
CA VAL A 630 4.25 17.07 -20.09
C VAL A 630 4.23 18.25 -21.07
N ASP A 631 3.14 18.45 -21.81
CA ASP A 631 3.09 19.44 -22.89
C ASP A 631 2.78 20.87 -22.41
N LYS A 632 2.52 21.08 -21.11
CA LYS A 632 2.45 22.44 -20.57
C LYS A 632 3.79 22.87 -20.00
N SER A 633 4.51 23.69 -20.76
CA SER A 633 5.73 24.36 -20.31
C SER A 633 5.48 25.15 -19.01
N LEU A 634 6.43 25.09 -18.07
CA LEU A 634 6.45 25.80 -16.79
C LEU A 634 6.09 27.30 -16.90
N ASP A 635 6.44 27.94 -18.01
CA ASP A 635 6.12 29.35 -18.30
C ASP A 635 4.62 29.62 -18.44
N GLN A 636 3.83 28.67 -18.96
CA GLN A 636 2.38 28.80 -19.09
C GLN A 636 1.69 28.75 -17.73
N LEU A 637 2.17 27.90 -16.81
CA LEU A 637 1.65 27.78 -15.46
C LEU A 637 2.00 29.01 -14.60
N ILE A 638 3.19 29.57 -14.79
CA ILE A 638 3.62 30.83 -14.13
C ILE A 638 2.83 32.02 -14.66
N ALA A 639 2.55 32.08 -15.96
CA ALA A 639 1.74 33.14 -16.58
C ALA A 639 0.29 33.14 -16.09
N GLU A 640 -0.31 31.96 -15.91
CA GLU A 640 -1.67 31.82 -15.37
C GLU A 640 -1.76 32.22 -13.89
N ASN A 641 -0.76 31.85 -13.08
CA ASN A 641 -0.71 32.24 -11.66
C ASN A 641 -0.41 33.74 -11.47
N LYS A 642 0.41 34.37 -12.33
CA LYS A 642 0.57 35.83 -12.35
C LYS A 642 -0.71 36.55 -12.75
N LYS A 643 -1.52 35.99 -13.66
CA LYS A 643 -2.84 36.52 -14.04
C LYS A 643 -3.86 36.40 -12.90
N LYS A 644 -3.90 35.27 -12.18
CA LYS A 644 -4.77 35.09 -11.00
C LYS A 644 -4.41 36.04 -9.85
N ASN A 645 -3.12 36.26 -9.60
CA ASN A 645 -2.67 37.19 -8.55
C ASN A 645 -2.83 38.68 -8.91
N LYS A 646 -2.86 39.04 -10.19
CA LYS A 646 -3.24 40.40 -10.63
C LYS A 646 -4.75 40.63 -10.58
N ALA A 647 -5.57 39.60 -10.82
CA ALA A 647 -7.03 39.70 -10.70
C ALA A 647 -7.53 39.84 -9.25
N GLY A 648 -6.74 39.41 -8.25
CA GLY A 648 -7.03 39.56 -6.82
C GLY A 648 -6.53 40.85 -6.16
N ARG A 649 -5.85 41.74 -6.91
CA ARG A 649 -5.34 43.03 -6.41
C ARG A 649 -5.88 44.19 -7.24
N GLY A 650 -7.20 44.37 -7.19
CA GLY A 650 -7.91 45.54 -7.70
C GLY A 650 -8.85 46.12 -6.65
N ALA A 651 -8.48 47.27 -6.10
CA ALA A 651 -9.33 48.23 -5.37
C ALA A 651 -9.81 47.89 -3.95
N ARG A 652 -8.93 48.10 -2.95
CA ARG A 652 -9.28 48.85 -1.72
C ARG A 652 -8.06 49.67 -1.28
N LYS A 653 -7.99 50.94 -1.70
CA LYS A 653 -7.09 51.93 -1.09
C LYS A 653 -7.95 52.98 -0.39
N PHE A 654 -7.81 53.00 0.93
CA PHE A 654 -8.27 54.07 1.83
C PHE A 654 -7.59 55.38 1.44
N ASN A 655 -8.37 56.42 1.20
CA ASN A 655 -7.89 57.79 1.03
C ASN A 655 -7.98 58.52 2.36
N ARG A 656 -6.84 58.98 2.88
CA ARG A 656 -6.74 60.08 3.84
C ARG A 656 -5.77 61.10 3.27
N ARG A 657 -6.25 62.32 2.97
CA ARG A 657 -5.52 63.59 3.13
C ARG A 657 -6.48 64.79 2.94
N PRO A 658 -6.14 65.98 3.46
CA PRO A 658 -7.11 66.92 4.06
C PRO A 658 -7.60 68.05 3.14
N LYS A 659 -8.64 68.72 3.66
CA LYS A 659 -9.34 69.96 3.24
C LYS A 659 -8.56 70.94 2.35
N LYS A 660 -9.22 71.41 1.28
CA LYS A 660 -9.42 72.83 0.90
C LYS A 660 -10.60 72.94 -0.10
N GLN A 661 -11.46 73.94 0.12
CA GLN A 661 -12.62 74.39 -0.69
C GLN A 661 -12.24 75.74 -1.36
N PRO A 662 -13.10 76.37 -2.19
CA PRO A 662 -13.78 75.88 -3.39
C PRO A 662 -13.61 76.87 -4.59
N GLY A 663 -14.06 76.50 -5.79
CA GLY A 663 -14.12 77.41 -6.94
C GLY A 663 -15.21 76.97 -7.92
N GLU A 664 -16.15 77.89 -8.14
CA GLU A 664 -17.37 77.80 -8.95
C GLU A 664 -17.10 77.72 -10.47
N GLY A 665 -18.10 77.27 -11.24
CA GLY A 665 -18.09 77.44 -12.69
C GLY A 665 -19.14 76.59 -13.42
N GLN A 666 -20.26 77.21 -13.76
CA GLN A 666 -21.47 76.64 -14.35
C GLN A 666 -21.38 76.32 -15.86
N ALA A 667 -22.38 75.53 -16.31
CA ALA A 667 -23.17 75.70 -17.55
C ALA A 667 -22.56 75.26 -18.90
N LYS A 668 -23.28 74.77 -19.93
CA LYS A 668 -24.69 74.34 -20.18
C LYS A 668 -24.77 73.92 -21.69
N PHE A 669 -25.79 73.11 -22.04
CA PHE A 669 -26.55 73.08 -23.34
C PHE A 669 -25.89 72.45 -24.60
N THR A 670 -26.55 71.86 -25.61
CA THR A 670 -27.91 71.30 -25.93
C THR A 670 -27.76 70.67 -27.35
N ASN A 671 -28.23 69.45 -27.64
CA ASN A 671 -29.51 69.08 -28.29
C ASN A 671 -29.49 68.92 -29.85
N LYS A 672 -29.79 67.67 -30.28
CA LYS A 672 -30.59 67.20 -31.45
C LYS A 672 -30.34 67.75 -32.88
N GLN A 673 -30.15 66.85 -33.86
CA GLN A 673 -31.18 66.32 -34.80
C GLN A 673 -30.57 65.39 -35.88
N LYS A 674 -31.35 64.38 -36.31
CA LYS A 674 -31.09 63.37 -37.37
C LYS A 674 -31.68 63.86 -38.72
N PRO A 675 -31.28 63.36 -39.92
CA PRO A 675 -31.92 62.15 -40.50
C PRO A 675 -31.07 61.20 -41.38
N ASN A 676 -31.55 59.95 -41.45
CA ASN A 676 -31.44 58.87 -42.47
C ASN A 676 -30.95 59.25 -43.89
N ARG A 677 -30.32 58.41 -44.73
CA ARG A 677 -30.51 56.97 -45.06
C ARG A 677 -29.35 56.50 -46.00
N GLY A 678 -28.90 55.23 -45.90
CA GLY A 678 -28.20 54.54 -47.00
C GLY A 678 -27.19 53.44 -46.59
N GLY A 679 -27.62 52.17 -46.53
CA GLY A 679 -26.75 50.99 -46.60
C GLY A 679 -26.57 50.14 -45.32
N PHE A 680 -27.43 49.13 -45.13
CA PHE A 680 -27.14 47.91 -44.32
C PHE A 680 -26.59 46.83 -45.29
N ALA A 681 -25.80 45.82 -44.91
CA ALA A 681 -25.80 45.12 -43.63
C ALA A 681 -24.44 44.50 -43.26
N ASN A 682 -24.24 44.44 -41.94
CA ASN A 682 -23.16 43.81 -41.20
C ASN A 682 -22.99 42.30 -41.49
N VAL A 683 -21.74 41.86 -41.65
CA VAL A 683 -21.33 40.49 -41.36
C VAL A 683 -20.95 40.43 -39.88
N THR A 684 -21.87 40.00 -39.03
CA THR A 684 -21.57 39.56 -37.67
C THR A 684 -20.93 38.17 -37.72
N PRO A 685 -19.82 37.92 -37.00
CA PRO A 685 -19.46 36.56 -36.64
C PRO A 685 -20.54 36.08 -35.66
N ARG A 686 -21.34 35.08 -36.05
CA ARG A 686 -22.23 34.36 -35.11
C ARG A 686 -21.36 33.65 -34.07
N THR A 687 -21.07 34.31 -32.95
CA THR A 687 -20.71 33.61 -31.72
C THR A 687 -21.98 32.93 -31.22
N ASP A 688 -22.05 31.62 -31.43
CA ASP A 688 -23.16 30.79 -30.97
C ASP A 688 -23.13 30.67 -29.44
N ASN A 689 -23.64 31.69 -28.75
CA ASN A 689 -23.58 31.83 -27.28
C ASN A 689 -24.63 30.98 -26.55
N ARG A 690 -24.97 29.81 -27.10
CA ARG A 690 -26.03 28.94 -26.63
C ARG A 690 -25.49 27.83 -25.72
N PHE A 691 -26.31 27.39 -24.78
CA PHE A 691 -26.06 26.16 -24.01
C PHE A 691 -26.61 24.95 -24.76
N VAL A 692 -25.90 23.84 -24.71
CA VAL A 692 -26.32 22.54 -25.23
C VAL A 692 -26.09 21.48 -24.16
N LYS A 693 -26.82 20.38 -24.28
CA LYS A 693 -26.68 19.22 -23.39
C LYS A 693 -25.75 18.20 -24.06
N VAL A 694 -24.78 17.70 -23.32
CA VAL A 694 -23.94 16.56 -23.74
C VAL A 694 -24.31 15.37 -22.88
N ASN A 695 -24.81 14.33 -23.53
CA ASN A 695 -25.07 13.04 -22.90
C ASN A 695 -23.76 12.23 -22.93
N ILE A 696 -23.37 11.68 -21.79
CA ILE A 696 -22.15 10.92 -21.60
C ILE A 696 -22.53 9.50 -21.18
N GLY A 697 -21.91 8.50 -21.80
CA GLY A 697 -21.98 7.09 -21.44
C GLY A 697 -20.60 6.48 -21.24
N ASN A 698 -20.54 5.29 -20.61
CA ASN A 698 -19.31 4.66 -20.12
C ASN A 698 -18.55 5.53 -19.10
N LEU A 699 -19.28 6.32 -18.31
CA LEU A 699 -18.69 7.13 -17.26
C LEU A 699 -18.18 6.21 -16.12
N SER A 700 -16.89 6.34 -15.78
CA SER A 700 -16.25 5.57 -14.70
C SER A 700 -16.93 5.79 -13.34
N TYR A 701 -16.90 4.76 -12.48
CA TYR A 701 -17.40 4.75 -11.11
C TYR A 701 -16.82 5.87 -10.23
N THR A 702 -15.68 6.43 -10.65
CA THR A 702 -14.86 7.37 -9.89
C THR A 702 -15.03 8.83 -10.31
N VAL A 703 -15.80 9.11 -11.38
CA VAL A 703 -15.89 10.47 -11.94
C VAL A 703 -16.88 11.34 -11.17
N LYS A 704 -16.36 12.35 -10.47
CA LYS A 704 -17.12 13.51 -9.96
C LYS A 704 -17.19 14.62 -11.01
N THR A 705 -18.11 15.57 -10.80
CA THR A 705 -18.40 16.74 -11.66
C THR A 705 -17.17 17.57 -12.06
N GLU A 706 -16.07 17.43 -11.31
CA GLU A 706 -14.77 18.06 -11.49
C GLU A 706 -14.09 17.71 -12.83
N LEU A 707 -14.34 16.52 -13.40
CA LEU A 707 -13.85 16.16 -14.74
C LEU A 707 -14.26 17.19 -15.80
N PHE A 708 -15.43 17.81 -15.61
CA PHE A 708 -16.00 18.76 -16.55
C PHE A 708 -15.71 20.22 -16.17
N ALA A 709 -15.16 20.49 -14.98
CA ALA A 709 -14.90 21.85 -14.49
C ALA A 709 -14.07 22.74 -15.45
N PRO A 710 -13.05 22.23 -16.18
CA PRO A 710 -12.30 23.02 -17.17
C PRO A 710 -13.15 23.57 -18.33
N TYR A 711 -14.35 23.02 -18.54
CA TYR A 711 -15.30 23.41 -19.58
C TYR A 711 -16.44 24.30 -19.05
N LYS A 712 -16.37 24.70 -17.77
CA LYS A 712 -17.31 25.61 -17.10
C LYS A 712 -18.79 25.22 -17.31
N PRO A 713 -19.18 23.98 -16.97
CA PRO A 713 -20.55 23.53 -17.14
C PRO A 713 -21.48 24.36 -16.26
N SER A 714 -22.65 24.72 -16.79
CA SER A 714 -23.71 25.35 -15.99
C SER A 714 -24.45 24.32 -15.14
N LYS A 715 -24.47 23.06 -15.56
CA LYS A 715 -25.08 21.95 -14.82
C LYS A 715 -24.38 20.63 -15.15
N VAL A 716 -24.20 19.78 -14.14
CA VAL A 716 -23.74 18.40 -14.30
C VAL A 716 -24.67 17.50 -13.49
N ASN A 717 -25.29 16.52 -14.14
CA ASN A 717 -26.13 15.52 -13.50
C ASN A 717 -25.56 14.13 -13.80
N VAL A 718 -25.06 13.43 -12.77
CA VAL A 718 -24.67 12.02 -12.89
C VAL A 718 -25.89 11.16 -12.56
N HIS A 719 -26.12 10.09 -13.33
CA HIS A 719 -27.30 9.25 -13.15
C HIS A 719 -26.99 8.06 -12.23
N PHE A 720 -27.90 7.81 -11.30
CA PHE A 720 -27.86 6.70 -10.35
C PHE A 720 -29.19 5.92 -10.39
N ASP A 721 -29.16 4.64 -10.05
CA ASP A 721 -30.36 3.85 -9.83
C ASP A 721 -30.97 4.11 -8.44
N GLU A 722 -32.13 3.50 -8.16
CA GLU A 722 -32.87 3.64 -6.90
C GLU A 722 -32.09 3.12 -5.67
N THR A 723 -31.01 2.36 -5.88
CA THR A 723 -30.13 1.84 -4.82
C THR A 723 -28.87 2.70 -4.61
N GLY A 724 -28.73 3.79 -5.36
CA GLY A 724 -27.57 4.67 -5.32
C GLY A 724 -26.37 4.19 -6.13
N ARG A 725 -26.51 3.15 -6.98
CA ARG A 725 -25.43 2.68 -7.85
C ARG A 725 -25.38 3.52 -9.13
N SER A 726 -24.18 3.87 -9.57
CA SER A 726 -23.97 4.67 -10.79
C SER A 726 -24.46 3.94 -12.03
N LEU A 727 -25.21 4.64 -12.89
CA LEU A 727 -25.66 4.13 -14.19
C LEU A 727 -24.61 4.35 -15.30
N HIS A 728 -23.39 4.79 -14.95
CA HIS A 728 -22.29 5.07 -15.90
C HIS A 728 -22.69 6.09 -16.98
N THR A 729 -23.62 6.99 -16.65
CA THR A 729 -24.09 8.03 -17.56
C THR A 729 -24.19 9.37 -16.83
N ALA A 730 -24.02 10.45 -17.59
CA ALA A 730 -24.22 11.80 -17.09
C ALA A 730 -24.71 12.75 -18.17
N ASP A 731 -25.35 13.81 -17.73
CA ASP A 731 -25.80 14.93 -18.53
C ASP A 731 -25.01 16.19 -18.13
N VAL A 732 -24.30 16.78 -19.09
CA VAL A 732 -23.54 18.03 -18.87
C VAL A 732 -24.11 19.14 -19.74
N VAL A 733 -24.51 20.24 -19.11
CA VAL A 733 -24.98 21.43 -19.81
C VAL A 733 -23.87 22.47 -19.82
N LEU A 734 -23.44 22.88 -21.00
CA LEU A 734 -22.37 23.86 -21.19
C LEU A 734 -22.55 24.62 -22.52
N HIS A 735 -21.80 25.70 -22.72
CA HIS A 735 -21.85 26.45 -23.97
C HIS A 735 -21.46 25.57 -25.16
N HIS A 736 -22.12 25.73 -26.32
CA HIS A 736 -21.92 24.90 -27.50
C HIS A 736 -20.46 24.82 -27.96
N ARG A 737 -19.71 25.92 -27.84
CA ARG A 737 -18.26 25.94 -28.11
C ARG A 737 -17.47 25.06 -27.14
N ASP A 738 -17.79 25.11 -25.85
CA ASP A 738 -17.14 24.29 -24.84
C ASP A 738 -17.58 22.83 -24.90
N ALA A 739 -18.82 22.56 -25.32
CA ALA A 739 -19.33 21.20 -25.59
C ALA A 739 -18.55 20.53 -26.73
N LYS A 740 -18.32 21.24 -27.84
CA LYS A 740 -17.47 20.75 -28.93
C LYS A 740 -16.04 20.51 -28.49
N ARG A 741 -15.48 21.43 -27.69
CA ARG A 741 -14.14 21.28 -27.12
C ARG A 741 -14.05 20.03 -26.24
N MET A 742 -15.00 19.86 -25.32
CA MET A 742 -15.08 18.72 -24.41
C MET A 742 -15.19 17.39 -25.16
N VAL A 743 -16.08 17.27 -26.15
CA VAL A 743 -16.24 16.04 -26.94
C VAL A 743 -14.97 15.68 -27.70
N ASN A 744 -14.26 16.67 -28.23
CA ASN A 744 -12.99 16.43 -28.93
C ASN A 744 -11.87 16.03 -27.96
N ASP A 745 -11.74 16.73 -26.83
CA ASP A 745 -10.70 16.49 -25.82
C ASP A 745 -10.82 15.08 -25.19
N PHE A 746 -12.04 14.51 -25.17
CA PHE A 746 -12.31 13.16 -24.63
C PHE A 746 -12.46 12.05 -25.69
N ARG A 747 -12.29 12.36 -26.98
CA ARG A 747 -12.40 11.36 -28.06
C ARG A 747 -11.25 10.34 -27.96
N GLY A 748 -11.55 9.04 -27.94
CA GLY A 748 -10.54 7.99 -27.79
C GLY A 748 -10.00 7.81 -26.37
N ILE A 749 -10.48 8.57 -25.37
CA ILE A 749 -10.03 8.42 -23.99
C ILE A 749 -10.80 7.29 -23.31
N ALA A 750 -10.06 6.29 -22.82
CA ALA A 750 -10.59 5.22 -21.97
C ALA A 750 -10.42 5.55 -20.48
N LEU A 751 -11.51 5.46 -19.72
CA LEU A 751 -11.53 5.45 -18.26
C LEU A 751 -11.96 4.05 -17.80
N ASP A 752 -11.22 3.44 -16.88
CA ASP A 752 -11.42 2.05 -16.43
C ASP A 752 -11.50 1.04 -17.60
N GLY A 753 -10.66 1.24 -18.62
CA GLY A 753 -10.59 0.35 -19.79
C GLY A 753 -11.75 0.50 -20.79
N ARG A 754 -12.65 1.48 -20.63
CA ARG A 754 -13.76 1.74 -21.56
C ARG A 754 -13.74 3.16 -22.11
N GLU A 755 -13.90 3.32 -23.41
CA GLU A 755 -13.96 4.64 -24.07
C GLU A 755 -15.25 5.39 -23.68
N LEU A 756 -15.10 6.67 -23.33
CA LEU A 756 -16.23 7.56 -23.07
C LEU A 756 -17.04 7.80 -24.34
N LYS A 757 -18.36 7.60 -24.26
CA LYS A 757 -19.28 7.92 -25.36
C LYS A 757 -19.94 9.26 -25.08
N MET A 758 -19.68 10.27 -25.92
CA MET A 758 -20.26 11.60 -25.74
C MET A 758 -21.08 12.01 -26.96
N LEU A 759 -22.30 12.52 -26.73
CA LEU A 759 -23.19 12.99 -27.78
C LEU A 759 -23.78 14.35 -27.41
N ILE A 760 -23.57 15.34 -28.28
CA ILE A 760 -24.19 16.66 -28.15
C ILE A 760 -25.64 16.55 -28.63
N VAL A 761 -26.57 16.87 -27.75
CA VAL A 761 -28.01 16.94 -28.06
C VAL A 761 -28.35 18.40 -28.37
N ASP A 762 -28.75 18.66 -29.61
CA ASP A 762 -29.18 19.97 -30.11
C ASP A 762 -30.66 19.87 -30.54
N ASP A 763 -31.54 20.64 -29.89
CA ASP A 763 -33.00 20.65 -30.11
C ASP A 763 -33.44 21.18 -31.49
N ARG A 764 -32.53 21.36 -32.47
CA ARG A 764 -32.86 21.83 -33.83
C ARG A 764 -32.63 20.83 -34.96
N ALA A 765 -32.49 19.53 -34.68
CA ALA A 765 -32.66 18.55 -35.74
C ALA A 765 -34.17 18.26 -35.94
N PRO A 766 -34.79 18.58 -37.10
CA PRO A 766 -36.12 18.09 -37.37
C PRO A 766 -36.04 16.55 -37.48
N VAL A 767 -36.62 15.86 -36.50
CA VAL A 767 -36.76 14.41 -36.55
C VAL A 767 -37.78 14.08 -37.63
N ARG A 768 -37.32 13.67 -38.82
CA ARG A 768 -38.16 12.89 -39.73
C ARG A 768 -38.30 11.49 -39.14
N VAL A 769 -39.35 11.27 -38.35
CA VAL A 769 -39.74 9.93 -37.91
C VAL A 769 -40.40 9.24 -39.09
N ALA A 770 -39.89 8.08 -39.49
CA ALA A 770 -40.56 7.23 -40.47
C ALA A 770 -41.95 6.82 -39.91
N PRO A 771 -43.04 6.89 -40.70
CA PRO A 771 -44.41 6.63 -40.25
C PRO A 771 -44.61 5.27 -39.56
N SER A 772 -43.73 4.31 -39.81
CA SER A 772 -43.79 2.95 -39.25
C SER A 772 -43.63 2.91 -37.72
N ILE A 773 -42.84 3.80 -37.11
CA ILE A 773 -42.53 3.75 -35.67
C ILE A 773 -43.69 4.29 -34.81
N GLN A 774 -44.44 5.27 -35.33
CA GLN A 774 -45.57 5.87 -34.61
C GLN A 774 -46.76 4.90 -34.49
N GLN A 775 -47.00 4.08 -35.51
CA GLN A 775 -48.01 3.02 -35.45
C GLN A 775 -47.64 1.95 -34.42
N THR A 776 -46.38 1.50 -34.38
CA THR A 776 -45.92 0.47 -33.42
C THR A 776 -46.01 0.95 -31.97
N LEU A 777 -45.65 2.20 -31.68
CA LEU A 777 -45.75 2.79 -30.34
C LEU A 777 -47.19 2.98 -29.87
N SER A 778 -48.12 3.29 -30.79
CA SER A 778 -49.54 3.39 -30.47
C SER A 778 -50.18 2.04 -30.16
N ALA A 779 -49.74 0.97 -30.85
CA ALA A 779 -50.19 -0.39 -30.62
C ALA A 779 -49.68 -0.94 -29.28
N LEU A 780 -48.41 -0.70 -28.94
CA LEU A 780 -47.83 -1.11 -27.66
C LEU A 780 -48.51 -0.42 -26.47
N LYS A 781 -48.82 0.88 -26.57
CA LYS A 781 -49.52 1.60 -25.49
C LYS A 781 -50.93 1.07 -25.24
N LYS A 782 -51.64 0.65 -26.29
CA LYS A 782 -52.97 0.01 -26.14
C LYS A 782 -52.87 -1.37 -25.48
N GLN A 783 -51.84 -2.15 -25.80
CA GLN A 783 -51.60 -3.46 -25.19
C GLN A 783 -51.28 -3.36 -23.68
N VAL A 784 -50.43 -2.41 -23.30
CA VAL A 784 -50.06 -2.21 -21.88
C VAL A 784 -51.25 -1.75 -21.04
N GLN A 785 -52.13 -0.90 -21.59
CA GLN A 785 -53.34 -0.47 -20.89
C GLN A 785 -54.40 -1.57 -20.74
N GLN A 786 -54.43 -2.56 -21.62
CA GLN A 786 -55.30 -3.74 -21.49
C GLN A 786 -54.79 -4.73 -20.42
N ILE A 787 -53.47 -4.85 -20.25
CA ILE A 787 -52.85 -5.75 -19.28
C ILE A 787 -53.02 -5.23 -17.84
N ALA A 788 -52.98 -3.90 -17.64
CA ALA A 788 -53.11 -3.29 -16.31
C ALA A 788 -54.53 -3.36 -15.70
N LYS A 789 -55.56 -3.75 -16.46
CA LYS A 789 -56.96 -3.81 -15.99
C LYS A 789 -57.41 -5.18 -15.47
N ARG A 790 -56.52 -6.15 -15.29
CA ARG A 790 -56.88 -7.48 -14.76
C ARG A 790 -55.97 -7.92 -13.63
N SER A 791 -56.43 -7.72 -12.41
CA SER A 791 -56.16 -8.58 -11.25
C SER A 791 -57.32 -8.38 -10.27
N PRO A 792 -57.82 -9.44 -9.60
CA PRO A 792 -57.34 -9.61 -8.21
C PRO A 792 -57.36 -11.05 -7.63
N GLY A 793 -56.49 -11.30 -6.64
CA GLY A 793 -56.92 -11.92 -5.37
C GLY A 793 -56.26 -13.24 -4.87
N ALA A 794 -55.93 -13.23 -3.56
CA ALA A 794 -55.80 -14.33 -2.57
C ALA A 794 -54.56 -15.28 -2.63
N VAL A 795 -53.70 -15.51 -1.61
CA VAL A 795 -53.77 -15.84 -0.15
C VAL A 795 -53.59 -17.37 0.13
N VAL A 796 -52.60 -17.70 0.99
CA VAL A 796 -52.48 -18.85 1.98
C VAL A 796 -51.74 -20.20 1.70
N LYS A 797 -50.76 -20.47 2.60
CA LYS A 797 -50.28 -21.68 3.35
C LYS A 797 -49.77 -23.02 2.72
N LYS A 798 -48.56 -23.40 3.19
CA LYS A 798 -48.05 -24.68 3.77
C LYS A 798 -48.56 -26.06 3.26
N ARG A 799 -47.61 -26.93 2.80
CA ARG A 799 -47.14 -28.22 3.43
C ARG A 799 -46.53 -29.19 2.39
N GLY A 800 -45.29 -29.66 2.67
CA GLY A 800 -44.90 -31.07 2.86
C GLY A 800 -45.02 -32.15 1.76
N LYS A 801 -43.85 -32.78 1.51
CA LYS A 801 -43.56 -34.22 1.21
C LYS A 801 -43.67 -34.79 -0.22
N LYS A 802 -42.47 -35.18 -0.69
CA LYS A 802 -42.01 -36.49 -1.21
C LYS A 802 -42.70 -37.16 -2.44
N ASN A 803 -41.85 -37.32 -3.46
CA ASN A 803 -41.48 -38.55 -4.20
C ASN A 803 -42.28 -39.08 -5.40
N VAL A 804 -41.50 -39.25 -6.48
CA VAL A 804 -41.45 -40.33 -7.48
C VAL A 804 -42.23 -40.16 -8.80
N GLN A 805 -41.41 -39.93 -9.83
CA GLN A 805 -41.43 -40.39 -11.23
C GLN A 805 -42.75 -40.89 -11.84
N LYS A 806 -43.13 -40.26 -12.96
CA LYS A 806 -43.36 -40.98 -14.22
C LYS A 806 -43.20 -40.04 -15.43
N GLN A 807 -42.37 -40.49 -16.37
CA GLN A 807 -42.13 -39.91 -17.68
C GLN A 807 -43.42 -39.82 -18.50
N LYS A 808 -43.62 -38.72 -19.23
CA LYS A 808 -44.32 -38.70 -20.53
C LYS A 808 -43.82 -37.53 -21.40
N LYS A 809 -43.77 -37.82 -22.70
CA LYS A 809 -43.01 -37.20 -23.78
C LYS A 809 -43.43 -35.76 -24.16
N LYS A 810 -42.45 -35.02 -24.70
CA LYS A 810 -42.48 -33.70 -25.37
C LYS A 810 -43.42 -33.63 -26.59
N PRO A 811 -43.69 -32.40 -27.06
CA PRO A 811 -43.35 -32.02 -28.43
C PRO A 811 -42.39 -30.81 -28.52
N ASP A 812 -41.81 -30.67 -29.70
CA ASP A 812 -40.55 -30.02 -30.04
C ASP A 812 -40.44 -28.50 -29.84
N SER A 813 -39.25 -28.06 -29.39
CA SER A 813 -38.79 -26.68 -29.46
C SER A 813 -37.69 -26.59 -30.51
N GLU A 814 -37.92 -25.77 -31.53
CA GLU A 814 -37.01 -25.47 -32.63
C GLU A 814 -35.61 -25.05 -32.13
N LYS A 815 -34.59 -25.79 -32.57
CA LYS A 815 -33.18 -25.43 -32.43
C LYS A 815 -32.88 -24.24 -33.35
N LYS A 816 -32.53 -23.08 -32.79
CA LYS A 816 -31.75 -22.08 -33.55
C LYS A 816 -30.30 -22.54 -33.58
N GLN A 817 -29.85 -23.00 -34.75
CA GLN A 817 -28.45 -23.28 -35.05
C GLN A 817 -27.61 -22.00 -34.89
N GLN A 818 -26.49 -22.15 -34.19
CA GLN A 818 -25.48 -21.12 -34.01
C GLN A 818 -24.59 -21.09 -35.26
N LYS A 819 -24.53 -19.94 -35.94
CA LYS A 819 -23.78 -19.76 -37.19
C LYS A 819 -22.29 -20.09 -36.98
N SER A 820 -21.68 -20.68 -38.01
CA SER A 820 -20.24 -20.97 -37.98
C SER A 820 -19.41 -19.70 -38.08
N LYS A 821 -18.15 -19.76 -37.62
CA LYS A 821 -17.20 -18.64 -37.71
C LYS A 821 -17.05 -18.12 -39.15
N ASP A 822 -17.02 -19.02 -40.12
CA ASP A 822 -16.88 -18.69 -41.53
C ASP A 822 -18.09 -17.93 -42.09
N GLU A 823 -19.31 -18.19 -41.58
CA GLU A 823 -20.52 -17.42 -41.94
C GLU A 823 -20.50 -16.00 -41.35
N LEU A 824 -19.99 -15.85 -40.13
CA LEU A 824 -19.83 -14.55 -39.47
C LEU A 824 -18.75 -13.70 -40.15
N ASP A 825 -17.65 -14.32 -40.55
CA ASP A 825 -16.56 -13.63 -41.27
C ASP A 825 -17.01 -13.20 -42.66
N ARG A 826 -17.86 -13.99 -43.33
CA ARG A 826 -18.46 -13.63 -44.64
C ARG A 826 -19.45 -12.47 -44.52
N GLU A 827 -20.28 -12.44 -43.49
CA GLU A 827 -21.18 -11.31 -43.21
C GLU A 827 -20.40 -10.04 -42.85
N LEU A 828 -19.28 -10.16 -42.14
CA LEU A 828 -18.38 -9.05 -41.81
C LEU A 828 -17.68 -8.50 -43.05
N GLU A 829 -17.18 -9.37 -43.94
CA GLU A 829 -16.60 -8.94 -45.22
C GLU A 829 -17.63 -8.25 -46.12
N GLU A 830 -18.86 -8.75 -46.18
CA GLU A 830 -19.94 -8.15 -46.96
C GLU A 830 -20.37 -6.79 -46.39
N TYR A 831 -20.36 -6.66 -45.05
CA TYR A 831 -20.59 -5.39 -44.36
C TYR A 831 -19.48 -4.37 -44.64
N MET A 832 -18.21 -4.79 -44.58
CA MET A 832 -17.05 -3.94 -44.89
C MET A 832 -17.00 -3.55 -46.37
N ARG A 833 -17.48 -4.42 -47.27
CA ARG A 833 -17.60 -4.13 -48.71
C ARG A 833 -18.69 -3.10 -49.01
N LYS A 834 -19.79 -3.10 -48.25
CA LYS A 834 -20.91 -2.15 -48.41
C LYS A 834 -20.61 -0.73 -47.92
N HIS A 835 -19.57 -0.53 -47.09
CA HIS A 835 -19.36 0.75 -46.38
C HIS A 835 -18.01 1.43 -46.68
N LYS A 836 -17.45 1.26 -47.89
CA LYS A 836 -16.21 1.94 -48.28
C LYS A 836 -16.39 3.45 -48.52
N HIS A 837 -15.64 4.26 -47.77
CA HIS A 837 -15.05 5.52 -48.24
C HIS A 837 -13.56 5.59 -47.80
N PRO A 838 -12.70 6.30 -48.56
CA PRO A 838 -11.31 5.90 -48.78
C PRO A 838 -10.29 6.47 -47.77
N ALA A 839 -9.24 5.67 -47.57
CA ALA A 839 -7.88 5.91 -47.09
C ALA A 839 -7.48 7.32 -46.60
N ILE A 840 -6.88 7.40 -45.41
CA ILE A 840 -5.60 8.11 -45.16
C ILE A 840 -4.80 7.36 -44.08
N THR A 841 -3.55 7.07 -44.42
CA THR A 841 -2.42 6.59 -43.63
C THR A 841 -2.07 7.53 -42.45
N ILE A 842 -1.84 6.97 -41.26
CA ILE A 842 -0.71 7.13 -40.31
C ILE A 842 -0.93 6.12 -39.18
#